data_AF-A0A101CIP4-F1
#
_entry.id   AF-A0A101CIP4-F1
#
_cell.length_a   1.000
_cell.length_b   1.000
_cell.length_c   1.000
_cell.angle_alpha   90.00
_cell.angle_beta   90.00
_cell.angle_gamma   90.00
#
_symmetry.space_group_name_H-M   'P 1'
#
loop_
_entity.id
_entity.type
_entity.pdbx_description
1 polymer ?
#
loop_
_entity_poly.entity_id
_entity_poly.type
_entity_poly.pdbx_seq_one_letter_code
_entity_poly.pdbx_strand_id
1 'polypeptide(L)'
;MNKKNYLLFAVASSAFLSAQSIEGIITNTSHQPAADTEVLVTKENSKYSAITDEKGKFKIPLKEDGNYVLQIIKDGITTNTENITVKGNLLKNIEIKEEKSPAEQKIEGVTLTAKKKLFERKVDRLVFNVENSVASQGIDAVEALAKTPMVRATDDAISIAGKSNVAIMVNDRLLNLSGQEMINYLKTLRSDDIAKIEVITTPPAKYEAEGKSGLINIVLKKNTSLGWNGSLQTSGSYYWNRPAVSTRSGASFNYQGKKLSITTNLSLGDNYWEQKTYNYLTGKGNSDYWNTDSKTTNNYRYKGGNIKGEYKINEKNLVGINYNYSYSNPIEKAQNYTQRQTNQIKQNFYSDSDNRNIRKVHNATAFYDIKLDTLGSKLSLSANVMLNDANAKNLYNTITDVTTSSFVNPINKYRIYSGQADLEKNFSKIKTEAGLKYTTIKNDSYFNFFDIENGQNIRNTVRSNDFFYNEQNYAAYASTSFKINEKWDAKAGLRYEYTNLEGISVNDNITTNIQYGKFFPTAYLSYKANDNNTFSVNYSRRISRPYFGNLNPFKYIISEFEYSTGNPYLLPSFSDNIEFGYVLKNNFNITAYYNYNKDNSDRIQIVEGSQKYSIVKNFYNEDQAGINISYNYTKLKWLESNIFVNGFYAKSKSYDANAVAAPAGYGANFNFDNNFFLNKEKTVTFMLGFWSNIPNRSGNTYFYGNFSAYSGVKLNLMQKNLMINLYVNDILNTNRSKGVEYYPNYDVEYYYKGITRNVYLSITYKFGNNDIKGATKQVKFEESSRAGGN
;
A
#
# COMPACT_ATOMS: atom_id res chain seq x y z
N MET A 1 -55.66 -37.84 6.67
CA MET A 1 -54.95 -36.57 6.97
C MET A 1 -55.33 -35.55 5.92
N ASN A 2 -55.73 -34.35 6.34
CA ASN A 2 -56.57 -33.49 5.52
C ASN A 2 -55.78 -32.55 4.60
N LYS A 3 -56.16 -32.53 3.32
CA LYS A 3 -55.95 -31.38 2.43
C LYS A 3 -56.95 -30.28 2.79
N LYS A 4 -56.54 -29.01 2.70
CA LYS A 4 -57.23 -27.86 2.05
C LYS A 4 -56.67 -26.52 2.57
N ASN A 5 -57.10 -25.45 1.90
CA ASN A 5 -57.07 -24.03 2.28
C ASN A 5 -55.85 -23.22 1.81
N TYR A 6 -55.99 -22.10 1.09
CA TYR A 6 -57.07 -21.63 0.20
C TYR A 6 -56.44 -20.66 -0.82
N LEU A 7 -56.92 -20.65 -2.07
CA LEU A 7 -56.71 -19.49 -2.96
C LEU A 7 -57.51 -18.31 -2.39
N LEU A 8 -56.91 -17.11 -2.33
CA LEU A 8 -57.67 -15.87 -2.23
C LEU A 8 -57.34 -14.98 -3.43
N PHE A 9 -58.26 -14.95 -4.39
CA PHE A 9 -58.21 -14.08 -5.55
C PHE A 9 -58.85 -12.74 -5.15
N ALA A 10 -58.04 -11.75 -4.79
CA ALA A 10 -58.54 -10.40 -4.55
C ALA A 10 -58.72 -9.68 -5.89
N VAL A 11 -59.97 -9.55 -6.34
CA VAL A 11 -60.31 -8.75 -7.53
C VAL A 11 -60.01 -7.29 -7.22
N ALA A 12 -58.95 -6.76 -7.82
CA ALA A 12 -58.67 -5.34 -7.81
C ALA A 12 -59.69 -4.62 -8.71
N SER A 13 -60.74 -4.06 -8.10
CA SER A 13 -61.63 -3.10 -8.75
C SER A 13 -60.84 -1.82 -9.06
N SER A 14 -60.11 -1.83 -10.17
CA SER A 14 -59.53 -0.62 -10.74
C SER A 14 -60.67 0.28 -11.19
N ALA A 15 -61.04 1.24 -10.35
CA ALA A 15 -61.81 2.39 -10.77
C ALA A 15 -61.10 3.01 -11.98
N PHE A 16 -61.82 3.21 -13.08
CA PHE A 16 -61.34 4.02 -14.19
C PHE A 16 -61.24 5.48 -13.71
N LEU A 17 -60.12 5.81 -13.07
CA LEU A 17 -59.65 7.18 -12.97
C LEU A 17 -59.37 7.63 -14.40
N SER A 18 -60.31 8.37 -14.98
CA SER A 18 -60.08 9.16 -16.18
C SER A 18 -59.02 10.21 -15.87
N ALA A 19 -57.76 9.82 -16.00
CA ALA A 19 -56.64 10.75 -16.03
C ALA A 19 -56.89 11.67 -17.22
N GLN A 20 -57.14 12.95 -16.93
CA GLN A 20 -57.23 13.94 -17.99
C GLN A 20 -55.84 14.05 -18.61
N SER A 21 -55.76 14.53 -19.84
CA SER A 21 -54.48 14.83 -20.47
C SER A 21 -54.49 16.19 -21.12
N ILE A 22 -53.30 16.78 -21.24
CA ILE A 22 -53.04 17.71 -22.33
C ILE A 22 -52.16 17.00 -23.36
N GLU A 23 -52.60 17.07 -24.62
CA GLU A 23 -51.98 16.45 -25.78
C GLU A 23 -51.86 17.47 -26.89
N GLY A 24 -50.86 17.33 -27.77
CA GLY A 24 -50.71 18.27 -28.87
C GLY A 24 -49.44 18.06 -29.67
N ILE A 25 -49.26 18.93 -30.66
CA ILE A 25 -48.07 19.02 -31.50
C ILE A 25 -47.45 20.41 -31.32
N ILE A 26 -46.14 20.45 -31.10
CA ILE A 26 -45.36 21.69 -31.11
C ILE A 26 -44.65 21.80 -32.46
N THR A 27 -44.80 22.94 -33.11
CA THR A 27 -44.14 23.29 -34.37
C THR A 27 -43.36 24.60 -34.24
N ASN A 28 -42.34 24.79 -35.07
CA ASN A 28 -41.73 26.12 -35.23
C ASN A 28 -42.55 27.00 -36.20
N THR A 29 -42.16 28.26 -36.35
CA THR A 29 -42.78 29.21 -37.30
C THR A 29 -42.72 28.77 -38.77
N SER A 30 -41.85 27.83 -39.11
CA SER A 30 -41.77 27.20 -40.44
C SER A 30 -42.66 25.95 -40.57
N HIS A 31 -43.57 25.72 -39.61
CA HIS A 31 -44.48 24.57 -39.52
C HIS A 31 -43.77 23.20 -39.44
N GLN A 32 -42.47 23.18 -39.08
CA GLN A 32 -41.73 21.93 -38.85
C GLN A 32 -41.91 21.45 -37.40
N PRO A 33 -41.93 20.14 -37.13
CA PRO A 33 -42.10 19.63 -35.77
C PRO A 33 -40.92 19.96 -34.86
N ALA A 34 -41.20 20.46 -33.66
CA ALA A 34 -40.18 20.77 -32.65
C ALA A 34 -39.93 19.56 -31.74
N ALA A 35 -39.09 18.62 -32.19
CA ALA A 35 -38.61 17.49 -31.39
C ALA A 35 -37.74 17.93 -30.20
N ASP A 36 -37.57 17.07 -29.19
CA ASP A 36 -36.74 17.33 -28.00
C ASP A 36 -37.06 18.67 -27.31
N THR A 37 -38.36 18.96 -27.17
CA THR A 37 -38.87 20.16 -26.49
C THR A 37 -39.55 19.74 -25.19
N GLU A 38 -39.17 20.35 -24.07
CA GLU A 38 -39.85 20.10 -22.79
C GLU A 38 -41.15 20.90 -22.73
N VAL A 39 -42.23 20.20 -22.38
CA VAL A 39 -43.55 20.76 -22.14
C VAL A 39 -43.82 20.62 -20.65
N LEU A 40 -43.96 21.74 -19.94
CA LEU A 40 -44.13 21.79 -18.49
C LEU A 40 -45.52 22.36 -18.16
N VAL A 41 -46.28 21.64 -17.33
CA VAL A 41 -47.62 22.00 -16.87
C VAL A 41 -47.58 22.12 -15.35
N THR A 42 -48.00 23.28 -14.83
CA THR A 42 -47.95 23.57 -13.38
C THR A 42 -49.29 24.04 -12.84
N LYS A 43 -49.63 23.59 -11.62
CA LYS A 43 -50.78 24.05 -10.83
C LYS A 43 -50.37 24.00 -9.37
N GLU A 44 -50.30 25.17 -8.74
CA GLU A 44 -49.76 25.36 -7.39
C GLU A 44 -48.38 24.68 -7.22
N ASN A 45 -48.24 23.76 -6.26
CA ASN A 45 -47.01 22.99 -6.01
C ASN A 45 -46.86 21.74 -6.91
N SER A 46 -47.85 21.42 -7.75
CA SER A 46 -47.79 20.26 -8.65
C SER A 46 -47.18 20.64 -10.01
N LYS A 47 -46.21 19.83 -10.47
CA LYS A 47 -45.58 19.95 -11.78
C LYS A 47 -45.67 18.63 -12.54
N TYR A 48 -45.98 18.71 -13.83
CA TYR A 48 -46.08 17.58 -14.76
C TYR A 48 -45.33 17.98 -16.03
N SER A 49 -44.48 17.10 -16.59
CA SER A 49 -43.83 17.39 -17.86
C SER A 49 -43.72 16.19 -18.79
N ALA A 50 -43.54 16.47 -20.07
CA ALA A 50 -43.20 15.52 -21.12
C ALA A 50 -42.20 16.17 -22.09
N ILE A 51 -41.49 15.34 -22.85
CA ILE A 51 -40.64 15.79 -23.97
C ILE A 51 -41.35 15.41 -25.27
N THR A 52 -41.30 16.27 -26.28
CA THR A 52 -41.88 15.99 -27.61
C THR A 52 -41.12 14.90 -28.37
N ASP A 53 -41.87 14.07 -29.10
CA ASP A 53 -41.28 13.08 -30.03
C ASP A 53 -40.70 13.73 -31.30
N GLU A 54 -40.09 12.92 -32.18
CA GLU A 54 -39.57 13.34 -33.50
C GLU A 54 -40.62 14.02 -34.41
N LYS A 55 -41.91 13.86 -34.10
CA LYS A 55 -43.04 14.47 -34.81
C LYS A 55 -43.66 15.62 -34.01
N GLY A 56 -42.94 16.16 -33.02
CA GLY A 56 -43.33 17.29 -32.19
C GLY A 56 -44.45 16.97 -31.20
N LYS A 57 -44.84 15.70 -31.02
CA LYS A 57 -46.03 15.33 -30.23
C LYS A 57 -45.71 15.18 -28.75
N PHE A 58 -46.61 15.66 -27.89
CA PHE A 58 -46.55 15.44 -26.45
C PHE A 58 -47.88 14.93 -25.90
N LYS A 59 -47.81 14.25 -24.74
CA LYS A 59 -48.95 13.81 -23.93
C LYS A 59 -48.58 13.87 -22.44
N ILE A 60 -49.28 14.70 -21.68
CA ILE A 60 -49.08 14.84 -20.23
C ILE A 60 -50.37 14.44 -19.52
N PRO A 61 -50.39 13.34 -18.75
CA PRO A 61 -51.52 13.01 -17.89
C PRO A 61 -51.54 13.91 -16.65
N LEU A 62 -52.73 14.41 -16.32
CA LEU A 62 -53.05 15.30 -15.22
C LEU A 62 -54.01 14.59 -14.24
N LYS A 63 -54.01 15.04 -12.99
CA LYS A 63 -54.76 14.38 -11.90
C LYS A 63 -56.19 14.90 -11.72
N GLU A 64 -56.43 16.17 -12.02
CA GLU A 64 -57.69 16.87 -11.75
C GLU A 64 -57.93 18.01 -12.75
N ASP A 65 -59.20 18.29 -13.04
CA ASP A 65 -59.56 19.45 -13.85
C ASP A 65 -59.11 20.78 -13.19
N GLY A 66 -58.99 21.83 -14.00
CA GLY A 66 -58.78 23.19 -13.50
C GLY A 66 -57.83 24.02 -14.36
N ASN A 67 -57.38 25.13 -13.77
CA ASN A 67 -56.46 26.06 -14.42
C ASN A 67 -55.01 25.63 -14.15
N TYR A 68 -54.21 25.60 -15.22
CA TYR A 68 -52.80 25.28 -15.21
C TYR A 68 -52.01 26.35 -15.97
N VAL A 69 -50.74 26.53 -15.62
CA VAL A 69 -49.78 27.28 -16.45
C VAL A 69 -49.00 26.27 -17.29
N LEU A 70 -49.12 26.39 -18.60
CA LEU A 70 -48.38 25.63 -19.60
C LEU A 70 -47.16 26.43 -20.03
N GLN A 71 -45.99 25.82 -20.01
CA GLN A 71 -44.74 26.40 -20.49
C GLN A 71 -44.08 25.46 -21.50
N ILE A 72 -43.54 26.04 -22.57
CA ILE A 72 -42.70 25.31 -23.52
C ILE A 72 -41.27 25.76 -23.33
N ILE A 73 -40.37 24.81 -23.15
CA ILE A 73 -38.94 25.04 -22.91
C ILE A 73 -38.17 24.31 -24.01
N LYS A 74 -37.51 25.07 -24.88
CA LYS A 74 -36.62 24.55 -25.92
C LYS A 74 -35.19 24.96 -25.58
N ASP A 75 -34.28 23.98 -25.55
CA ASP A 75 -32.84 24.17 -25.30
C ASP A 75 -32.52 25.00 -24.03
N GLY A 76 -33.38 24.87 -23.00
CA GLY A 76 -33.26 25.56 -21.72
C GLY A 76 -33.89 26.97 -21.66
N ILE A 77 -34.46 27.46 -22.76
CA ILE A 77 -35.15 28.75 -22.86
C ILE A 77 -36.67 28.53 -22.89
N THR A 78 -37.42 29.24 -22.06
CA THR A 78 -38.89 29.24 -22.09
C THR A 78 -39.39 30.04 -23.29
N THR A 79 -39.81 29.35 -24.35
CA THR A 79 -40.24 29.95 -25.64
C THR A 79 -41.71 30.35 -25.65
N ASN A 80 -42.54 29.72 -24.81
CA ASN A 80 -43.94 30.10 -24.63
C ASN A 80 -44.40 29.90 -23.18
N THR A 81 -45.37 30.68 -22.72
CA THR A 81 -46.07 30.48 -21.44
C THR A 81 -47.52 30.93 -21.59
N GLU A 82 -48.46 30.03 -21.30
CA GLU A 82 -49.90 30.24 -21.49
C GLU A 82 -50.69 29.70 -20.29
N ASN A 83 -51.70 30.44 -19.83
CA ASN A 83 -52.67 29.94 -18.87
C ASN A 83 -53.74 29.14 -19.60
N ILE A 84 -53.91 27.87 -19.23
CA ILE A 84 -54.86 26.93 -19.85
C ILE A 84 -55.88 26.43 -18.83
N THR A 85 -57.09 26.13 -19.28
CA THR A 85 -58.11 25.45 -18.48
C THR A 85 -58.32 24.05 -19.04
N VAL A 86 -58.06 23.03 -18.23
CA VAL A 86 -58.24 21.62 -18.57
C VAL A 86 -59.57 21.14 -17.99
N LYS A 87 -60.39 20.52 -18.84
CA LYS A 87 -61.66 19.85 -18.51
C LYS A 87 -61.72 18.53 -19.29
N GLY A 88 -61.28 17.44 -18.69
CA GLY A 88 -60.96 16.22 -19.44
C GLY A 88 -59.80 16.43 -20.43
N ASN A 89 -59.75 15.63 -21.50
CA ASN A 89 -58.62 15.64 -22.42
C ASN A 89 -58.62 16.90 -23.30
N LEU A 90 -57.57 17.73 -23.18
CA LEU A 90 -57.35 18.96 -23.93
C LEU A 90 -56.36 18.71 -25.08
N LEU A 91 -56.80 18.92 -26.32
CA LEU A 91 -55.90 18.98 -27.48
C LEU A 91 -55.44 20.43 -27.70
N LYS A 92 -54.12 20.67 -27.69
CA LYS A 92 -53.51 22.00 -27.79
C LYS A 92 -52.22 21.94 -28.62
N ASN A 93 -52.33 22.26 -29.90
CA ASN A 93 -51.16 22.48 -30.76
C ASN A 93 -50.60 23.88 -30.52
N ILE A 94 -49.28 24.05 -30.57
CA ILE A 94 -48.61 25.31 -30.25
C ILE A 94 -47.46 25.57 -31.23
N GLU A 95 -47.45 26.77 -31.80
CA GLU A 95 -46.34 27.27 -32.60
C GLU A 95 -45.37 28.04 -31.69
N ILE A 96 -44.08 27.71 -31.76
CA ILE A 96 -43.02 28.43 -31.05
C ILE A 96 -42.12 29.20 -32.02
N LYS A 97 -41.68 30.38 -31.59
CA LYS A 97 -40.65 31.14 -32.29
C LYS A 97 -39.29 30.54 -31.93
N GLU A 98 -38.57 30.05 -32.94
CA GLU A 98 -37.15 29.74 -32.80
C GLU A 98 -36.37 31.06 -32.74
N GLU A 99 -36.06 31.52 -31.54
CA GLU A 99 -34.97 32.48 -31.38
C GLU A 99 -33.66 31.80 -31.76
N LYS A 100 -32.87 32.44 -32.63
CA LYS A 100 -31.55 31.90 -33.03
C LYS A 100 -30.68 31.76 -31.78
N SER A 101 -30.41 30.52 -31.38
CA SER A 101 -29.43 30.21 -30.32
C SER A 101 -28.14 30.99 -30.57
N PRO A 102 -27.65 31.77 -29.59
CA PRO A 102 -26.31 32.34 -29.65
C PRO A 102 -25.29 31.23 -29.90
N ALA A 103 -24.34 31.49 -30.80
CA ALA A 103 -23.39 30.50 -31.30
C ALA A 103 -22.74 29.67 -30.18
N GLU A 104 -22.61 28.35 -30.42
CA GLU A 104 -22.13 27.28 -29.52
C GLU A 104 -21.16 27.72 -28.40
N GLN A 105 -21.68 28.35 -27.35
CA GLN A 105 -21.02 28.31 -26.06
C GLN A 105 -21.29 26.93 -25.50
N LYS A 106 -20.29 26.05 -25.60
CA LYS A 106 -20.23 24.84 -24.78
C LYS A 106 -20.41 25.27 -23.33
N ILE A 107 -21.63 25.12 -22.82
CA ILE A 107 -21.89 25.15 -21.40
C ILE A 107 -21.04 24.01 -20.85
N GLU A 108 -19.93 24.36 -20.18
CA GLU A 108 -19.26 23.43 -19.29
C GLU A 108 -20.33 23.00 -18.30
N GLY A 109 -20.85 21.79 -18.48
CA GLY A 109 -21.86 21.25 -17.60
C GLY A 109 -21.27 21.27 -16.21
N VAL A 110 -21.76 22.22 -15.38
CA VAL A 110 -21.47 22.29 -13.95
C VAL A 110 -22.16 21.08 -13.34
N THR A 111 -21.50 19.94 -13.55
CA THR A 111 -21.79 18.69 -12.92
C THR A 111 -21.54 18.99 -11.46
N LEU A 112 -22.62 19.19 -10.71
CA LEU A 112 -22.62 19.55 -9.29
C LEU A 112 -22.20 18.31 -8.46
N THR A 113 -21.00 17.83 -8.81
CA THR A 113 -20.27 16.74 -8.21
C THR A 113 -19.84 17.28 -6.86
N ALA A 114 -20.66 17.02 -5.84
CA ALA A 114 -20.33 17.36 -4.47
C ALA A 114 -18.90 16.92 -4.19
N LYS A 115 -18.00 17.89 -3.95
CA LYS A 115 -16.57 17.63 -3.76
C LYS A 115 -16.44 16.52 -2.72
N LYS A 116 -15.87 15.37 -3.12
CA LYS A 116 -15.65 14.28 -2.18
C LYS A 116 -14.79 14.82 -1.05
N LYS A 117 -15.17 14.46 0.18
CA LYS A 117 -14.43 14.83 1.38
C LYS A 117 -12.97 14.41 1.21
N LEU A 118 -12.04 15.29 1.58
CA LEU A 118 -10.60 15.01 1.43
C LEU A 118 -10.22 13.73 2.18
N PHE A 119 -10.80 13.53 3.36
CA PHE A 119 -10.73 12.29 4.12
C PHE A 119 -12.12 11.69 4.38
N GLU A 120 -12.22 10.37 4.50
CA GLU A 120 -13.45 9.64 4.83
C GLU A 120 -13.09 8.49 5.77
N ARG A 121 -13.75 8.37 6.92
CA ARG A 121 -13.62 7.19 7.80
C ARG A 121 -14.69 6.18 7.43
N LYS A 122 -14.26 4.98 7.04
CA LYS A 122 -15.10 3.80 6.88
C LYS A 122 -14.94 2.88 8.09
N VAL A 123 -15.83 1.89 8.18
CA VAL A 123 -15.86 0.92 9.28
C VAL A 123 -14.53 0.18 9.47
N ASP A 124 -13.77 -0.09 8.39
CA ASP A 124 -12.52 -0.85 8.43
C ASP A 124 -11.26 -0.07 8.02
N ARG A 125 -11.38 1.20 7.57
CA ARG A 125 -10.25 1.96 7.01
C ARG A 125 -10.46 3.49 7.03
N LEU A 126 -9.35 4.23 7.07
CA LEU A 126 -9.33 5.65 6.72
C LEU A 126 -9.11 5.77 5.21
N VAL A 127 -9.79 6.70 4.54
CA VAL A 127 -9.65 6.96 3.10
C VAL A 127 -9.19 8.40 2.90
N PHE A 128 -8.09 8.60 2.18
CA PHE A 128 -7.63 9.88 1.65
C PHE A 128 -7.98 9.96 0.16
N ASN A 129 -8.89 10.85 -0.24
CA ASN A 129 -9.28 10.99 -1.63
C ASN A 129 -8.28 11.89 -2.38
N VAL A 130 -7.11 11.34 -2.72
CA VAL A 130 -5.98 11.95 -3.45
C VAL A 130 -6.43 12.83 -4.61
N GLU A 131 -7.43 12.40 -5.39
CA GLU A 131 -7.94 13.18 -6.53
C GLU A 131 -8.46 14.58 -6.17
N ASN A 132 -8.77 14.83 -4.89
CA ASN A 132 -9.23 16.10 -4.34
C ASN A 132 -8.13 16.88 -3.58
N SER A 133 -6.94 16.32 -3.35
CA SER A 133 -5.77 17.04 -2.82
C SER A 133 -4.99 17.66 -3.98
N VAL A 134 -4.79 18.99 -3.94
CA VAL A 134 -4.04 19.66 -5.00
C VAL A 134 -2.52 19.53 -4.79
N ALA A 135 -2.03 19.55 -3.53
CA ALA A 135 -0.62 19.22 -3.27
C ALA A 135 -0.25 17.79 -3.63
N SER A 136 -1.23 16.88 -3.69
CA SER A 136 -1.03 15.49 -4.13
C SER A 136 -1.26 15.29 -5.62
N GLN A 137 -1.44 16.34 -6.44
CA GLN A 137 -1.44 16.18 -7.90
C GLN A 137 -0.02 16.11 -8.46
N GLY A 138 0.18 15.25 -9.46
CA GLY A 138 1.40 15.18 -10.26
C GLY A 138 2.59 14.44 -9.67
N ILE A 139 2.70 14.36 -8.34
CA ILE A 139 3.77 13.65 -7.61
C ILE A 139 3.73 12.13 -7.89
N ASP A 140 4.78 11.40 -7.49
CA ASP A 140 4.75 9.93 -7.52
C ASP A 140 3.90 9.35 -6.36
N ALA A 141 3.61 8.04 -6.39
CA ALA A 141 2.75 7.44 -5.37
C ALA A 141 3.42 7.33 -4.00
N VAL A 142 4.76 7.32 -3.90
CA VAL A 142 5.50 7.31 -2.63
C VAL A 142 5.40 8.69 -1.98
N GLU A 143 5.53 9.76 -2.76
CA GLU A 143 5.28 11.13 -2.31
C GLU A 143 3.79 11.34 -1.93
N ALA A 144 2.84 10.72 -2.63
CA ALA A 144 1.41 10.76 -2.25
C ALA A 144 1.10 9.95 -0.99
N LEU A 145 1.81 8.85 -0.77
CA LEU A 145 1.77 8.07 0.47
C LEU A 145 2.33 8.89 1.64
N ALA A 146 3.42 9.65 1.46
CA ALA A 146 3.95 10.54 2.50
C ALA A 146 2.93 11.63 2.92
N LYS A 147 2.09 12.08 1.98
CA LYS A 147 0.99 13.03 2.24
C LYS A 147 -0.29 12.37 2.79
N THR A 148 -0.29 11.05 2.99
CA THR A 148 -1.45 10.31 3.52
C THR A 148 -1.39 10.25 5.06
N PRO A 149 -2.44 10.62 5.80
CA PRO A 149 -2.50 10.49 7.25
C PRO A 149 -2.13 9.11 7.76
N MET A 150 -1.40 9.07 8.88
CA MET A 150 -0.84 7.85 9.48
C MET A 150 0.19 7.12 8.61
N VAL A 151 0.53 7.56 7.40
CA VAL A 151 1.52 6.89 6.55
C VAL A 151 2.82 7.68 6.58
N ARG A 152 3.93 6.98 6.81
CA ARG A 152 5.28 7.49 6.58
C ARG A 152 5.87 6.74 5.40
N ALA A 153 6.19 7.46 4.34
CA ALA A 153 6.87 6.93 3.16
C ALA A 153 8.20 7.67 2.95
N THR A 154 9.27 6.92 2.73
CA THR A 154 10.60 7.40 2.33
C THR A 154 11.06 6.66 1.07
N ASP A 155 12.24 7.01 0.57
CA ASP A 155 12.88 6.30 -0.56
C ASP A 155 13.30 4.86 -0.24
N ASP A 156 13.29 4.49 1.05
CA ASP A 156 13.72 3.18 1.56
C ASP A 156 12.52 2.33 2.00
N ALA A 157 11.52 2.93 2.67
CA ALA A 157 10.44 2.20 3.33
C ALA A 157 9.11 2.97 3.36
N ILE A 158 8.01 2.21 3.38
CA ILE A 158 6.67 2.72 3.72
C ILE A 158 6.21 2.02 4.99
N SER A 159 5.55 2.76 5.88
CA SER A 159 5.07 2.31 7.19
C SER A 159 3.78 3.03 7.57
N ILE A 160 3.03 2.45 8.51
CA ILE A 160 1.92 3.13 9.18
C ILE A 160 2.38 3.54 10.59
N ALA A 161 1.75 4.58 11.12
CA ALA A 161 1.84 5.02 12.50
C ALA A 161 1.84 3.85 13.52
N GLY A 162 2.92 3.72 14.29
CA GLY A 162 3.12 2.63 15.27
C GLY A 162 3.29 1.23 14.66
N LYS A 163 3.41 1.13 13.33
CA LYS A 163 3.22 -0.11 12.55
C LYS A 163 4.25 -0.21 11.43
N SER A 164 5.40 -0.80 11.76
CA SER A 164 6.36 -1.33 10.77
C SER A 164 5.76 -2.52 10.01
N ASN A 165 6.32 -2.83 8.84
CA ASN A 165 5.83 -3.87 7.92
C ASN A 165 4.35 -3.67 7.54
N VAL A 166 4.10 -2.71 6.65
CA VAL A 166 2.81 -2.54 5.99
C VAL A 166 2.92 -2.99 4.54
N ALA A 167 1.89 -3.64 4.03
CA ALA A 167 1.86 -4.01 2.62
C ALA A 167 1.01 -3.06 1.80
N ILE A 168 1.54 -2.73 0.63
CA ILE A 168 0.89 -1.83 -0.31
C ILE A 168 0.02 -2.64 -1.25
N MET A 169 -1.20 -2.18 -1.47
CA MET A 169 -2.14 -2.68 -2.45
C MET A 169 -2.34 -1.64 -3.54
N VAL A 170 -2.58 -2.10 -4.76
CA VAL A 170 -3.11 -1.30 -5.86
C VAL A 170 -4.45 -1.91 -6.27
N ASN A 171 -5.54 -1.15 -6.11
CA ASN A 171 -6.93 -1.60 -6.35
C ASN A 171 -7.34 -2.86 -5.55
N ASP A 172 -7.23 -2.82 -4.22
CA ASP A 172 -7.55 -3.90 -3.25
C ASP A 172 -6.71 -5.19 -3.40
N ARG A 173 -5.62 -5.14 -4.17
CA ARG A 173 -4.78 -6.28 -4.55
C ARG A 173 -3.31 -5.96 -4.29
N LEU A 174 -2.60 -6.86 -3.60
CA LEU A 174 -1.26 -6.60 -3.06
C LEU A 174 -0.18 -6.47 -4.12
N LEU A 175 0.79 -5.60 -3.82
CA LEU A 175 2.01 -5.42 -4.60
C LEU A 175 3.05 -6.44 -4.14
N ASN A 176 3.35 -7.38 -5.03
CA ASN A 176 4.21 -8.55 -4.75
C ASN A 176 5.68 -8.22 -5.04
N LEU A 177 6.13 -7.09 -4.49
CA LEU A 177 7.49 -6.55 -4.57
C LEU A 177 7.90 -6.14 -3.15
N SER A 178 9.18 -6.25 -2.82
CA SER A 178 9.70 -5.92 -1.48
C SER A 178 10.78 -4.83 -1.54
N GLY A 179 10.96 -4.12 -0.41
CA GLY A 179 11.99 -3.11 -0.23
C GLY A 179 12.06 -2.10 -1.39
N GLN A 180 13.27 -1.90 -1.93
CA GLN A 180 13.51 -0.93 -2.99
C GLN A 180 12.73 -1.23 -4.29
N GLU A 181 12.45 -2.50 -4.61
CA GLU A 181 11.66 -2.85 -5.81
C GLU A 181 10.22 -2.35 -5.69
N MET A 182 9.62 -2.47 -4.49
CA MET A 182 8.30 -1.96 -4.18
C MET A 182 8.27 -0.43 -4.32
N ILE A 183 9.21 0.26 -3.67
CA ILE A 183 9.36 1.72 -3.76
C ILE A 183 9.52 2.14 -5.23
N ASN A 184 10.38 1.48 -6.00
CA ASN A 184 10.63 1.81 -7.40
C ASN A 184 9.38 1.65 -8.28
N TYR A 185 8.59 0.59 -8.08
CA TYR A 185 7.30 0.45 -8.77
C TYR A 185 6.31 1.55 -8.37
N LEU A 186 6.19 1.86 -7.08
CA LEU A 186 5.30 2.92 -6.61
C LEU A 186 5.72 4.30 -7.14
N LYS A 187 7.03 4.54 -7.31
CA LYS A 187 7.54 5.72 -8.00
C LYS A 187 7.22 5.76 -9.51
N THR A 188 6.78 4.67 -10.13
CA THR A 188 6.22 4.69 -11.51
C THR A 188 4.71 4.96 -11.55
N LEU A 189 4.00 4.80 -10.43
CA LEU A 189 2.60 5.21 -10.32
C LEU A 189 2.54 6.70 -10.02
N ARG A 190 1.79 7.45 -10.83
CA ARG A 190 1.55 8.88 -10.57
C ARG A 190 0.32 9.06 -9.69
N SER A 191 0.42 10.00 -8.77
CA SER A 191 -0.67 10.42 -7.89
C SER A 191 -1.93 10.90 -8.62
N ASP A 192 -1.80 11.47 -9.82
CA ASP A 192 -2.95 11.83 -10.66
C ASP A 192 -3.78 10.62 -11.09
N ASP A 193 -3.17 9.44 -11.15
CA ASP A 193 -3.87 8.20 -11.47
C ASP A 193 -4.61 7.62 -10.27
N ILE A 194 -4.24 8.04 -9.06
CA ILE A 194 -4.82 7.63 -7.78
C ILE A 194 -6.11 8.42 -7.54
N ALA A 195 -7.23 7.72 -7.32
CA ALA A 195 -8.46 8.33 -6.81
C ALA A 195 -8.32 8.59 -5.31
N LYS A 196 -7.86 7.55 -4.60
CA LYS A 196 -7.78 7.54 -3.15
C LYS A 196 -6.71 6.56 -2.65
N ILE A 197 -6.15 6.87 -1.49
CA ILE A 197 -5.31 5.96 -0.71
C ILE A 197 -6.12 5.56 0.52
N GLU A 198 -6.28 4.27 0.78
CA GLU A 198 -7.01 3.78 1.95
C GLU A 198 -6.05 3.14 2.95
N VAL A 199 -5.97 3.69 4.15
CA VAL A 199 -5.13 3.20 5.24
C VAL A 199 -5.95 2.27 6.12
N ILE A 200 -5.60 0.99 6.07
CA ILE A 200 -6.26 -0.10 6.79
C ILE A 200 -5.36 -0.51 7.95
N THR A 201 -5.45 0.21 9.06
CA THR A 201 -4.63 -0.02 10.26
C THR A 201 -4.88 -1.39 10.89
N THR A 202 -6.09 -1.94 10.74
CA THR A 202 -6.51 -3.24 11.28
C THR A 202 -7.17 -4.05 10.16
N PRO A 203 -6.41 -4.83 9.38
CA PRO A 203 -6.98 -5.44 8.16
C PRO A 203 -8.06 -6.50 8.46
N PRO A 204 -9.18 -6.52 7.72
CA PRO A 204 -10.23 -7.55 7.88
C PRO A 204 -9.77 -8.98 7.62
N ALA A 205 -10.53 -9.96 8.13
CA ALA A 205 -10.33 -11.41 7.93
C ALA A 205 -10.23 -11.88 6.45
N LYS A 206 -10.62 -11.06 5.48
CA LYS A 206 -10.50 -11.28 4.01
C LYS A 206 -9.06 -11.18 3.48
N TYR A 207 -8.17 -10.55 4.25
CA TYR A 207 -6.73 -10.50 3.99
C TYR A 207 -6.05 -11.55 4.88
N GLU A 208 -4.88 -12.03 4.47
CA GLU A 208 -4.12 -12.97 5.32
C GLU A 208 -3.83 -12.37 6.68
N ALA A 209 -3.66 -13.20 7.71
CA ALA A 209 -3.33 -12.73 9.04
C ALA A 209 -1.87 -12.27 9.17
N GLU A 210 -1.03 -12.60 8.19
CA GLU A 210 0.42 -12.52 8.28
C GLU A 210 1.03 -11.15 8.01
N GLY A 211 2.04 -10.80 8.82
CA GLY A 211 3.21 -9.99 8.45
C GLY A 211 2.93 -8.52 8.14
N LYS A 212 1.68 -8.11 8.34
CA LYS A 212 1.13 -6.83 7.89
C LYS A 212 0.39 -6.18 9.04
N SER A 213 1.13 -5.34 9.77
CA SER A 213 0.62 -4.53 10.86
C SER A 213 -0.48 -3.56 10.39
N GLY A 214 -0.49 -3.23 9.09
CA GLY A 214 -1.60 -2.63 8.36
C GLY A 214 -1.44 -2.81 6.85
N LEU A 215 -2.47 -2.41 6.08
CA LEU A 215 -2.42 -2.34 4.62
C LEU A 215 -2.63 -0.90 4.15
N ILE A 216 -2.01 -0.52 3.03
CA ILE A 216 -2.30 0.75 2.36
C ILE A 216 -2.77 0.48 0.93
N ASN A 217 -3.98 0.89 0.59
CA ASN A 217 -4.62 0.62 -0.69
C ASN A 217 -4.61 1.85 -1.60
N ILE A 218 -3.73 1.87 -2.59
CA ILE A 218 -3.74 2.83 -3.67
C ILE A 218 -4.84 2.43 -4.66
N VAL A 219 -6.00 3.07 -4.56
CA VAL A 219 -7.10 2.86 -5.51
C VAL A 219 -6.96 3.88 -6.63
N LEU A 220 -6.70 3.38 -7.83
CA LEU A 220 -6.64 4.18 -9.04
C LEU A 220 -8.04 4.66 -9.43
N LYS A 221 -8.14 5.86 -10.01
CA LYS A 221 -9.39 6.39 -10.57
C LYS A 221 -9.95 5.40 -11.59
N LYS A 222 -11.26 5.21 -11.59
CA LYS A 222 -11.97 4.47 -12.65
C LYS A 222 -12.33 5.46 -13.74
N ASN A 223 -11.84 5.26 -14.96
CA ASN A 223 -12.33 5.99 -16.13
C ASN A 223 -12.59 5.03 -17.29
N THR A 224 -13.61 5.33 -18.09
CA THR A 224 -14.10 4.50 -19.20
C THR A 224 -13.66 5.01 -20.57
N SER A 225 -12.90 6.12 -20.61
CA SER A 225 -12.35 6.70 -21.85
C SER A 225 -11.50 5.69 -22.60
N LEU A 226 -11.85 5.47 -23.88
CA LEU A 226 -11.17 4.52 -24.78
C LEU A 226 -9.97 5.16 -25.49
N GLY A 227 -8.95 4.35 -25.80
CA GLY A 227 -7.72 4.77 -26.51
C GLY A 227 -6.47 4.42 -25.71
N TRP A 228 -5.48 5.31 -25.66
CA TRP A 228 -4.20 5.09 -24.96
C TRP A 228 -3.61 6.35 -24.32
N ASN A 229 -2.69 6.14 -23.36
CA ASN A 229 -1.75 7.17 -22.89
C ASN A 229 -0.43 6.54 -22.40
N GLY A 230 0.54 7.40 -22.08
CA GLY A 230 1.78 6.98 -21.46
C GLY A 230 2.49 8.10 -20.72
N SER A 231 3.54 7.72 -20.00
CA SER A 231 4.47 8.67 -19.40
C SER A 231 5.91 8.19 -19.48
N LEU A 232 6.81 9.14 -19.64
CA LEU A 232 8.25 8.95 -19.46
C LEU A 232 8.67 9.67 -18.18
N GLN A 233 9.49 9.02 -17.36
CA GLN A 233 10.06 9.61 -16.16
C GLN A 233 11.55 9.32 -16.07
N THR A 234 12.30 10.30 -15.59
CA THR A 234 13.71 10.17 -15.24
C THR A 234 14.00 10.95 -13.97
N SER A 235 14.87 10.43 -13.12
CA SER A 235 15.36 11.15 -11.95
C SER A 235 16.78 10.78 -11.59
N GLY A 236 17.44 11.69 -10.86
CA GLY A 236 18.79 11.49 -10.35
C GLY A 236 19.00 12.11 -8.98
N SER A 237 19.76 11.42 -8.13
CA SER A 237 20.21 11.90 -6.81
C SER A 237 21.71 12.13 -6.82
N TYR A 238 22.15 13.37 -6.63
CA TYR A 238 23.54 13.73 -6.38
C TYR A 238 23.79 13.82 -4.87
N TYR A 239 24.64 12.95 -4.33
CA TYR A 239 24.94 12.90 -2.90
C TYR A 239 26.13 13.79 -2.54
N TRP A 240 26.00 14.57 -1.46
CA TRP A 240 27.01 15.56 -1.09
C TRP A 240 28.37 14.91 -0.76
N ASN A 241 29.46 15.44 -1.32
CA ASN A 241 30.82 14.88 -1.21
C ASN A 241 30.94 13.40 -1.62
N ARG A 242 30.15 12.93 -2.61
CA ARG A 242 30.28 11.58 -3.17
C ARG A 242 30.41 11.62 -4.69
N PRO A 243 31.30 10.82 -5.31
CA PRO A 243 31.54 10.83 -6.75
C PRO A 243 30.48 10.04 -7.55
N ALA A 244 29.31 9.77 -6.97
CA ALA A 244 28.30 8.88 -7.52
C ALA A 244 26.92 9.55 -7.57
N VAL A 245 26.23 9.35 -8.70
CA VAL A 245 24.85 9.78 -8.94
C VAL A 245 23.99 8.53 -9.05
N SER A 246 22.97 8.41 -8.20
CA SER A 246 21.92 7.40 -8.41
C SER A 246 21.00 7.88 -9.52
N THR A 247 20.60 7.02 -10.45
CA THR A 247 19.68 7.35 -11.55
C THR A 247 18.55 6.34 -11.64
N ARG A 248 17.36 6.82 -12.01
CA ARG A 248 16.16 5.98 -12.20
C ARG A 248 15.40 6.48 -13.42
N SER A 249 15.13 5.59 -14.37
CA SER A 249 14.29 5.88 -15.54
C SER A 249 13.13 4.90 -15.62
N GLY A 250 11.98 5.38 -16.07
CA GLY A 250 10.78 4.58 -16.20
C GLY A 250 9.90 5.02 -17.37
N ALA A 251 9.13 4.07 -17.89
CA ALA A 251 8.11 4.33 -18.89
C ALA A 251 6.83 3.57 -18.50
N SER A 252 5.69 4.23 -18.60
CA SER A 252 4.38 3.58 -18.50
C SER A 252 3.59 3.78 -19.80
N PHE A 253 2.82 2.76 -20.16
CA PHE A 253 1.88 2.78 -21.27
C PHE A 253 0.59 2.07 -20.88
N ASN A 254 -0.53 2.69 -21.23
CA ASN A 254 -1.87 2.18 -20.95
C ASN A 254 -2.72 2.19 -22.22
N TYR A 255 -3.50 1.14 -22.41
CA TYR A 255 -4.50 1.03 -23.47
C TYR A 255 -5.84 0.56 -22.90
N GLN A 256 -6.92 1.19 -23.35
CA GLN A 256 -8.30 0.88 -22.99
C GLN A 256 -9.17 0.72 -24.23
N GLY A 257 -9.48 -0.52 -24.58
CA GLY A 257 -10.52 -0.89 -25.54
C GLY A 257 -11.86 -1.20 -24.86
N LYS A 258 -12.91 -1.50 -25.64
CA LYS A 258 -14.23 -1.88 -25.08
C LYS A 258 -14.21 -3.20 -24.30
N LYS A 259 -13.33 -4.13 -24.70
CA LYS A 259 -13.15 -5.45 -24.05
C LYS A 259 -11.76 -5.71 -23.49
N LEU A 260 -10.72 -5.10 -24.07
CA LEU A 260 -9.32 -5.34 -23.74
C LEU A 260 -8.73 -4.12 -23.05
N SER A 261 -8.15 -4.29 -21.87
CA SER A 261 -7.29 -3.30 -21.22
C SER A 261 -5.87 -3.84 -21.11
N ILE A 262 -4.87 -2.99 -21.37
CA ILE A 262 -3.45 -3.33 -21.22
C ILE A 262 -2.76 -2.24 -20.40
N THR A 263 -1.92 -2.64 -19.45
CA THR A 263 -0.94 -1.76 -18.79
C THR A 263 0.43 -2.38 -18.90
N THR A 264 1.41 -1.57 -19.30
CA THR A 264 2.83 -1.91 -19.33
C THR A 264 3.61 -0.86 -18.56
N ASN A 265 4.48 -1.31 -17.66
CA ASN A 265 5.43 -0.47 -16.95
C ASN A 265 6.85 -1.04 -17.14
N LEU A 266 7.82 -0.18 -17.43
CA LEU A 266 9.24 -0.51 -17.52
C LEU A 266 10.01 0.38 -16.54
N SER A 267 11.02 -0.18 -15.89
CA SER A 267 11.91 0.56 -15.00
C SER A 267 13.34 0.07 -15.11
N LEU A 268 14.28 0.99 -14.94
CA LEU A 268 15.72 0.72 -14.86
C LEU A 268 16.37 1.75 -13.93
N GLY A 269 17.45 1.37 -13.28
CA GLY A 269 18.22 2.30 -12.46
C GLY A 269 19.52 1.73 -11.92
N ASP A 270 20.36 2.65 -11.48
CA ASP A 270 21.60 2.42 -10.75
C ASP A 270 21.46 3.21 -9.43
N ASN A 271 21.42 2.51 -8.31
CA ASN A 271 21.23 3.13 -7.00
C ASN A 271 22.46 2.92 -6.13
N TYR A 272 23.28 3.95 -6.04
CA TYR A 272 24.42 4.00 -5.14
C TYR A 272 23.98 4.23 -3.69
N TRP A 273 24.58 3.46 -2.79
CA TRP A 273 24.43 3.55 -1.34
C TRP A 273 25.81 3.43 -0.69
N GLU A 274 25.99 4.17 0.40
CA GLU A 274 27.13 4.03 1.30
C GLU A 274 26.62 4.18 2.73
N GLN A 275 27.08 3.29 3.61
CA GLN A 275 26.83 3.33 5.04
C GLN A 275 28.14 3.28 5.81
N LYS A 276 28.22 4.05 6.89
CA LYS A 276 29.14 3.81 8.00
C LYS A 276 28.40 3.22 9.18
N THR A 277 29.02 2.24 9.80
CA THR A 277 28.54 1.45 10.92
C THR A 277 29.61 1.48 12.00
N TYR A 278 29.21 1.70 13.25
CA TYR A 278 30.04 1.48 14.42
C TYR A 278 29.23 0.62 15.40
N ASN A 279 29.82 -0.44 15.94
CA ASN A 279 29.26 -1.19 17.06
C ASN A 279 30.35 -1.32 18.13
N TYR A 280 30.08 -0.84 19.34
CA TYR A 280 31.00 -0.85 20.47
C TYR A 280 30.38 -1.59 21.65
N LEU A 281 31.06 -2.63 22.14
CA LEU A 281 30.65 -3.33 23.37
C LEU A 281 31.27 -2.67 24.59
N THR A 282 30.44 -2.36 25.58
CA THR A 282 30.88 -1.91 26.91
C THR A 282 30.51 -2.97 27.94
N GLY A 283 31.51 -3.62 28.54
CA GLY A 283 31.31 -4.68 29.53
C GLY A 283 30.81 -4.17 30.88
N LYS A 284 29.92 -4.94 31.53
CA LYS A 284 29.40 -4.68 32.88
C LYS A 284 30.26 -5.38 33.94
N GLY A 285 31.53 -4.99 34.01
CA GLY A 285 32.53 -5.60 34.91
C GLY A 285 33.37 -6.73 34.28
N ASN A 286 33.20 -7.01 32.99
CA ASN A 286 34.13 -7.84 32.21
C ASN A 286 34.99 -6.94 31.31
N SER A 287 36.28 -7.30 31.13
CA SER A 287 37.22 -6.63 30.22
C SER A 287 37.13 -7.10 28.76
N ASP A 288 36.39 -8.18 28.48
CA ASP A 288 36.14 -8.62 27.11
C ASP A 288 35.30 -7.57 26.35
N TYR A 289 35.80 -7.09 25.20
CA TYR A 289 35.07 -6.15 24.34
C TYR A 289 35.26 -6.43 22.85
N TRP A 290 34.26 -6.04 22.06
CA TRP A 290 34.19 -6.23 20.61
C TRP A 290 33.75 -4.94 19.93
N ASN A 291 34.68 -4.31 19.24
CA ASN A 291 34.50 -2.98 18.68
C ASN A 291 34.75 -3.03 17.17
N THR A 292 33.71 -2.78 16.37
CA THR A 292 33.78 -2.89 14.91
C THR A 292 33.38 -1.60 14.22
N ASP A 293 34.33 -1.02 13.51
CA ASP A 293 34.16 0.10 12.58
C ASP A 293 33.99 -0.47 11.17
N SER A 294 32.86 -0.21 10.52
CA SER A 294 32.58 -0.74 9.19
C SER A 294 32.14 0.35 8.21
N LYS A 295 32.65 0.26 6.98
CA LYS A 295 32.21 1.03 5.83
C LYS A 295 31.72 0.08 4.75
N THR A 296 30.44 0.20 4.41
CA THR A 296 29.83 -0.55 3.31
C THR A 296 29.46 0.39 2.17
N THR A 297 29.72 -0.01 0.92
CA THR A 297 29.16 0.63 -0.28
C THR A 297 28.40 -0.41 -1.08
N ASN A 298 27.32 0.00 -1.75
CA ASN A 298 26.54 -0.87 -2.63
C ASN A 298 26.15 -0.10 -3.89
N ASN A 299 26.33 -0.72 -5.06
CA ASN A 299 25.66 -0.30 -6.28
C ASN A 299 24.54 -1.30 -6.60
N TYR A 300 23.29 -0.91 -6.34
CA TYR A 300 22.11 -1.69 -6.68
C TYR A 300 21.63 -1.33 -8.09
N ARG A 301 22.12 -2.07 -9.08
CA ARG A 301 21.61 -2.01 -10.47
C ARG A 301 20.37 -2.87 -10.60
N TYR A 302 19.32 -2.31 -11.18
CA TYR A 302 18.07 -3.03 -11.44
C TYR A 302 17.47 -2.69 -12.81
N LYS A 303 16.73 -3.66 -13.34
CA LYS A 303 15.80 -3.46 -14.45
C LYS A 303 14.58 -4.36 -14.26
N GLY A 304 13.42 -3.88 -14.64
CA GLY A 304 12.18 -4.64 -14.48
C GLY A 304 11.10 -4.19 -15.43
N GLY A 305 10.11 -5.07 -15.58
CA GLY A 305 8.93 -4.82 -16.40
C GLY A 305 7.71 -5.49 -15.79
N ASN A 306 6.58 -4.80 -15.86
CA ASN A 306 5.27 -5.37 -15.59
C ASN A 306 4.42 -5.23 -16.86
N ILE A 307 3.78 -6.33 -17.27
CA ILE A 307 2.74 -6.33 -18.29
C ILE A 307 1.48 -6.97 -17.73
N LYS A 308 0.34 -6.37 -18.05
CA LYS A 308 -0.95 -6.71 -17.47
C LYS A 308 -2.03 -6.60 -18.52
N GLY A 309 -2.76 -7.69 -18.73
CA GLY A 309 -3.85 -7.77 -19.70
C GLY A 309 -5.16 -8.17 -19.02
N GLU A 310 -6.24 -7.46 -19.34
CA GLU A 310 -7.60 -7.72 -18.87
C GLU A 310 -8.53 -7.89 -20.07
N TYR A 311 -9.29 -8.98 -20.09
CA TYR A 311 -10.27 -9.25 -21.14
C TYR A 311 -11.66 -9.46 -20.54
N LYS A 312 -12.55 -8.52 -20.87
CA LYS A 312 -13.98 -8.55 -20.55
C LYS A 312 -14.68 -9.44 -21.57
N ILE A 313 -14.91 -10.69 -21.19
CA ILE A 313 -15.63 -11.68 -22.02
C ILE A 313 -17.05 -11.17 -22.29
N ASN A 314 -17.72 -10.69 -21.24
CA ASN A 314 -19.02 -10.03 -21.26
C ASN A 314 -19.20 -9.15 -20.00
N GLU A 315 -20.37 -8.51 -19.84
CA GLU A 315 -20.68 -7.64 -18.69
C GLU A 315 -20.57 -8.28 -17.29
N LYS A 316 -20.53 -9.60 -17.20
CA LYS A 316 -20.40 -10.34 -15.93
C LYS A 316 -19.03 -10.99 -15.71
N ASN A 317 -18.20 -11.17 -16.75
CA ASN A 317 -17.03 -12.04 -16.67
C ASN A 317 -15.76 -11.33 -17.14
N LEU A 318 -14.76 -11.25 -16.25
CA LEU A 318 -13.48 -10.57 -16.47
C LEU A 318 -12.31 -11.49 -16.13
N VAL A 319 -11.63 -11.99 -17.17
CA VAL A 319 -10.37 -12.73 -17.06
C VAL A 319 -9.19 -11.76 -17.21
N GLY A 320 -8.03 -12.12 -16.66
CA GLY A 320 -6.80 -11.38 -16.93
C GLY A 320 -5.56 -12.03 -16.34
N ILE A 321 -4.42 -11.53 -16.79
CA ILE A 321 -3.09 -12.01 -16.45
C ILE A 321 -2.23 -10.80 -16.09
N ASN A 322 -1.44 -10.92 -15.02
CA ASN A 322 -0.43 -9.95 -14.64
C ASN A 322 0.92 -10.66 -14.50
N TYR A 323 1.90 -10.22 -15.28
CA TYR A 323 3.27 -10.73 -15.24
C TYR A 323 4.23 -9.61 -14.84
N ASN A 324 5.18 -9.93 -13.97
CA ASN A 324 6.24 -9.03 -13.56
C ASN A 324 7.56 -9.79 -13.64
N TYR A 325 8.57 -9.11 -14.15
CA TYR A 325 9.95 -9.54 -14.15
C TYR A 325 10.79 -8.47 -13.45
N SER A 326 11.60 -8.87 -12.46
CA SER A 326 12.68 -8.03 -11.93
C SER A 326 14.01 -8.74 -12.04
N TYR A 327 15.03 -7.97 -12.40
CA TYR A 327 16.43 -8.35 -12.35
C TYR A 327 17.16 -7.32 -11.48
N SER A 328 17.93 -7.79 -10.51
CA SER A 328 18.87 -6.95 -9.77
C SER A 328 20.24 -7.59 -9.66
N ASN A 329 21.27 -6.74 -9.64
CA ASN A 329 22.65 -7.09 -9.39
C ASN A 329 23.25 -6.01 -8.46
N PRO A 330 22.90 -6.00 -7.16
CA PRO A 330 23.74 -5.41 -6.13
C PRO A 330 25.20 -5.88 -6.25
N ILE A 331 26.10 -4.92 -6.13
CA ILE A 331 27.53 -5.12 -5.91
C ILE A 331 27.85 -4.37 -4.64
N GLU A 332 27.99 -5.11 -3.55
CA GLU A 332 28.28 -4.58 -2.22
C GLU A 332 29.74 -4.85 -1.85
N LYS A 333 30.41 -3.83 -1.31
CA LYS A 333 31.77 -3.93 -0.78
C LYS A 333 31.78 -3.45 0.65
N ALA A 334 32.28 -4.27 1.56
CA ALA A 334 32.48 -3.90 2.96
C ALA A 334 33.96 -3.81 3.29
N GLN A 335 34.30 -2.90 4.19
CA GLN A 335 35.60 -2.82 4.85
C GLN A 335 35.34 -2.66 6.34
N ASN A 336 35.85 -3.59 7.15
CA ASN A 336 35.68 -3.64 8.58
C ASN A 336 37.05 -3.55 9.25
N TYR A 337 37.13 -2.79 10.33
CA TYR A 337 38.21 -2.84 11.30
C TYR A 337 37.61 -3.26 12.63
N THR A 338 38.10 -4.35 13.20
CA THR A 338 37.62 -4.87 14.48
C THR A 338 38.76 -4.90 15.49
N GLN A 339 38.51 -4.33 16.66
CA GLN A 339 39.30 -4.52 17.86
C GLN A 339 38.59 -5.53 18.76
N ARG A 340 39.30 -6.59 19.09
CA ARG A 340 38.87 -7.63 20.03
C ARG A 340 39.78 -7.60 21.23
N GLN A 341 39.19 -7.53 22.42
CA GLN A 341 39.85 -7.80 23.68
C GLN A 341 39.20 -9.02 24.31
N THR A 342 40.01 -9.94 24.81
CA THR A 342 39.60 -10.85 25.88
C THR A 342 40.49 -10.67 27.10
N ASN A 343 40.15 -11.32 28.21
CA ASN A 343 40.98 -11.43 29.41
C ASN A 343 42.40 -12.00 29.17
N GLN A 344 42.70 -12.54 27.98
CA GLN A 344 44.01 -13.11 27.62
C GLN A 344 44.67 -12.47 26.39
N ILE A 345 43.90 -11.94 25.43
CA ILE A 345 44.42 -11.51 24.12
C ILE A 345 43.81 -10.16 23.72
N LYS A 346 44.67 -9.25 23.27
CA LYS A 346 44.26 -8.08 22.48
C LYS A 346 44.63 -8.33 21.02
N GLN A 347 43.66 -8.29 20.13
CA GLN A 347 43.87 -8.51 18.70
C GLN A 347 43.08 -7.48 17.88
N ASN A 348 43.75 -6.91 16.89
CA ASN A 348 43.11 -6.09 15.86
C ASN A 348 43.13 -6.88 14.55
N PHE A 349 42.07 -6.78 13.77
CA PHE A 349 42.04 -7.34 12.43
C PHE A 349 41.22 -6.47 11.48
N TYR A 350 41.54 -6.59 10.20
CA TYR A 350 40.73 -6.00 9.13
C TYR A 350 39.97 -7.11 8.43
N SER A 351 38.78 -6.84 7.93
CA SER A 351 38.17 -7.69 6.91
C SER A 351 37.58 -6.89 5.78
N ASP A 352 37.71 -7.39 4.56
CA ASP A 352 37.06 -6.84 3.39
C ASP A 352 36.20 -7.90 2.71
N SER A 353 35.13 -7.46 2.06
CA SER A 353 34.28 -8.33 1.27
C SER A 353 33.87 -7.71 -0.05
N ASP A 354 33.72 -8.55 -1.08
CA ASP A 354 33.11 -8.21 -2.37
C ASP A 354 31.96 -9.18 -2.63
N ASN A 355 30.74 -8.67 -2.47
CA ASN A 355 29.50 -9.43 -2.48
C ASN A 355 28.68 -9.04 -3.72
N ARG A 356 28.49 -9.98 -4.64
CA ARG A 356 27.68 -9.80 -5.83
C ARG A 356 26.49 -10.73 -5.81
N ASN A 357 25.30 -10.21 -5.54
CA ASN A 357 24.06 -10.99 -5.45
C ASN A 357 23.18 -10.75 -6.68
N ILE A 358 23.14 -11.72 -7.61
CA ILE A 358 22.27 -11.67 -8.79
C ILE A 358 20.92 -12.28 -8.43
N ARG A 359 19.85 -11.50 -8.58
CA ARG A 359 18.48 -11.95 -8.38
C ARG A 359 17.65 -11.83 -9.66
N LYS A 360 16.90 -12.87 -9.99
CA LYS A 360 15.89 -12.90 -11.05
C LYS A 360 14.56 -13.31 -10.43
N VAL A 361 13.56 -12.44 -10.50
CA VAL A 361 12.21 -12.73 -9.99
C VAL A 361 11.21 -12.72 -11.13
N HIS A 362 10.44 -13.79 -11.24
CA HIS A 362 9.31 -13.94 -12.14
C HIS A 362 8.04 -14.10 -11.29
N ASN A 363 7.16 -13.10 -11.35
CA ASN A 363 5.89 -13.10 -10.63
C ASN A 363 4.73 -13.10 -11.62
N ALA A 364 4.05 -14.23 -11.73
CA ALA A 364 2.91 -14.44 -12.62
C ALA A 364 1.61 -14.64 -11.82
N THR A 365 0.53 -14.06 -12.33
CA THR A 365 -0.79 -14.05 -11.71
C THR A 365 -1.83 -14.27 -12.81
N ALA A 366 -2.77 -15.18 -12.60
CA ALA A 366 -3.98 -15.33 -13.41
C ALA A 366 -5.23 -15.16 -12.52
N PHE A 367 -6.29 -14.55 -13.08
CA PHE A 367 -7.52 -14.33 -12.34
C PHE A 367 -8.79 -14.39 -13.19
N TYR A 368 -9.91 -14.63 -12.51
CA TYR A 368 -11.24 -14.59 -13.07
C TYR A 368 -12.22 -13.99 -12.04
N ASP A 369 -12.94 -12.92 -12.39
CA ASP A 369 -14.06 -12.44 -11.58
C ASP A 369 -15.37 -12.70 -12.34
N ILE A 370 -16.36 -13.24 -11.63
CA ILE A 370 -17.74 -13.45 -12.08
C ILE A 370 -18.64 -12.54 -11.24
N LYS A 371 -19.38 -11.63 -11.89
CA LYS A 371 -20.46 -10.86 -11.26
C LYS A 371 -21.72 -11.73 -11.20
N LEU A 372 -22.14 -12.04 -9.98
CA LEU A 372 -23.23 -12.99 -9.71
C LEU A 372 -24.61 -12.35 -9.83
N ASP A 373 -24.75 -11.07 -9.45
CA ASP A 373 -26.03 -10.34 -9.48
C ASP A 373 -25.86 -8.84 -9.73
N THR A 374 -26.98 -8.13 -9.89
CA THR A 374 -27.02 -6.67 -10.07
C THR A 374 -26.63 -5.89 -8.82
N LEU A 375 -26.79 -6.48 -7.63
CA LEU A 375 -26.36 -5.93 -6.33
C LEU A 375 -24.82 -5.89 -6.17
N GLY A 376 -24.07 -6.41 -7.14
CA GLY A 376 -22.62 -6.36 -7.18
C GLY A 376 -21.92 -7.50 -6.45
N SER A 377 -22.66 -8.55 -6.08
CA SER A 377 -22.05 -9.79 -5.58
C SER A 377 -21.12 -10.38 -6.64
N LYS A 378 -20.03 -11.00 -6.21
CA LYS A 378 -19.01 -11.56 -7.10
C LYS A 378 -18.34 -12.80 -6.52
N LEU A 379 -17.90 -13.68 -7.41
CA LEU A 379 -16.90 -14.70 -7.11
C LEU A 379 -15.59 -14.28 -7.80
N SER A 380 -14.50 -14.24 -7.02
CA SER A 380 -13.15 -13.97 -7.51
C SER A 380 -12.28 -15.22 -7.34
N LEU A 381 -11.77 -15.75 -8.43
CA LEU A 381 -10.81 -16.85 -8.47
C LEU A 381 -9.44 -16.32 -8.91
N SER A 382 -8.38 -16.84 -8.33
CA SER A 382 -7.02 -16.48 -8.73
C SER A 382 -5.97 -17.53 -8.38
N ALA A 383 -4.95 -17.61 -9.23
CA ALA A 383 -3.74 -18.39 -9.01
C ALA A 383 -2.50 -17.51 -9.20
N ASN A 384 -1.46 -17.75 -8.40
CA ASN A 384 -0.18 -17.02 -8.48
C ASN A 384 1.01 -17.96 -8.44
N VAL A 385 2.09 -17.56 -9.11
CA VAL A 385 3.39 -18.24 -9.15
C VAL A 385 4.50 -17.20 -8.96
N MET A 386 5.42 -17.45 -8.02
CA MET A 386 6.68 -16.72 -7.87
C MET A 386 7.82 -17.71 -8.07
N LEU A 387 8.74 -17.36 -8.96
CA LEU A 387 10.04 -18.00 -9.08
C LEU A 387 11.08 -16.93 -8.78
N ASN A 388 11.92 -17.14 -7.77
CA ASN A 388 13.02 -16.24 -7.43
C ASN A 388 14.31 -17.05 -7.31
N ASP A 389 15.15 -16.92 -8.33
CA ASP A 389 16.51 -17.44 -8.35
C ASP A 389 17.46 -16.33 -7.86
N ALA A 390 18.00 -16.53 -6.65
CA ALA A 390 19.05 -15.69 -6.08
C ALA A 390 20.36 -16.47 -6.05
N ASN A 391 21.42 -15.90 -6.62
CA ASN A 391 22.76 -16.48 -6.67
C ASN A 391 23.76 -15.39 -6.31
N ALA A 392 24.38 -15.52 -5.13
CA ALA A 392 25.42 -14.59 -4.71
C ALA A 392 26.81 -15.18 -4.85
N LYS A 393 27.79 -14.31 -5.11
CA LYS A 393 29.22 -14.62 -5.07
C LYS A 393 29.83 -13.66 -4.07
N ASN A 394 30.25 -14.19 -2.93
CA ASN A 394 30.76 -13.40 -1.83
C ASN A 394 32.21 -13.83 -1.58
N LEU A 395 33.15 -12.90 -1.73
CA LEU A 395 34.54 -13.06 -1.35
C LEU A 395 34.74 -12.36 0.00
N TYR A 396 35.41 -13.01 0.93
CA TYR A 396 35.81 -12.42 2.22
C TYR A 396 37.29 -12.64 2.47
N ASN A 397 37.98 -11.58 2.89
CA ASN A 397 39.34 -11.65 3.40
C ASN A 397 39.33 -11.20 4.86
N THR A 398 40.01 -11.93 5.75
CA THR A 398 40.32 -11.49 7.11
C THR A 398 41.83 -11.37 7.23
N ILE A 399 42.31 -10.17 7.57
CA ILE A 399 43.72 -9.82 7.63
C ILE A 399 44.10 -9.64 9.11
N THR A 400 44.93 -10.56 9.59
CA THR A 400 45.62 -10.51 10.89
C THR A 400 47.12 -10.33 10.62
N ASP A 401 48.00 -11.06 11.32
CA ASP A 401 49.38 -11.28 10.87
C ASP A 401 49.44 -12.15 9.59
N VAL A 402 48.37 -12.91 9.33
CA VAL A 402 48.14 -13.69 8.10
C VAL A 402 46.80 -13.30 7.48
N THR A 403 46.71 -13.29 6.15
CA THR A 403 45.45 -13.13 5.41
C THR A 403 44.79 -14.48 5.19
N THR A 404 43.58 -14.65 5.73
CA THR A 404 42.70 -15.79 5.44
C THR A 404 41.65 -15.35 4.44
N SER A 405 41.59 -16.01 3.29
CA SER A 405 40.64 -15.71 2.21
C SER A 405 39.63 -16.85 2.05
N SER A 406 38.36 -16.50 1.84
CA SER A 406 37.28 -17.47 1.65
C SER A 406 36.27 -16.99 0.60
N PHE A 407 35.70 -17.94 -0.13
CA PHE A 407 34.67 -17.70 -1.13
C PHE A 407 33.40 -18.47 -0.79
N VAL A 408 32.26 -17.79 -0.87
CA VAL A 408 30.95 -18.37 -0.58
C VAL A 408 30.01 -18.13 -1.77
N ASN A 409 29.37 -19.21 -2.23
CA ASN A 409 28.39 -19.17 -3.31
C ASN A 409 27.02 -19.68 -2.82
N PRO A 410 26.24 -18.86 -2.11
CA PRO A 410 24.88 -19.22 -1.73
C PRO A 410 23.94 -19.10 -2.93
N ILE A 411 23.19 -20.15 -3.18
CA ILE A 411 22.17 -20.25 -4.23
C ILE A 411 20.84 -20.57 -3.55
N ASN A 412 19.85 -19.70 -3.70
CA ASN A 412 18.50 -19.91 -3.16
C ASN A 412 17.49 -19.94 -4.31
N LYS A 413 16.63 -20.96 -4.33
CA LYS A 413 15.59 -21.15 -5.35
C LYS A 413 14.21 -21.16 -4.69
N TYR A 414 13.63 -19.97 -4.52
CA TYR A 414 12.30 -19.83 -3.98
C TYR A 414 11.25 -20.08 -5.07
N ARG A 415 10.34 -21.01 -4.80
CA ARG A 415 9.17 -21.31 -5.63
C ARG A 415 7.94 -21.22 -4.74
N ILE A 416 7.04 -20.30 -5.04
CA ILE A 416 5.79 -20.11 -4.29
C ILE A 416 4.62 -20.26 -5.26
N TYR A 417 3.63 -21.04 -4.86
CA TYR A 417 2.38 -21.26 -5.59
C TYR A 417 1.22 -20.97 -4.65
N SER A 418 0.20 -20.23 -5.12
CA SER A 418 -1.02 -20.03 -4.33
C SER A 418 -2.28 -20.06 -5.19
N GLY A 419 -3.37 -20.58 -4.60
CA GLY A 419 -4.72 -20.56 -5.15
C GLY A 419 -5.68 -19.93 -4.14
N GLN A 420 -6.57 -19.06 -4.61
CA GLN A 420 -7.52 -18.34 -3.75
C GLN A 420 -8.89 -18.20 -4.44
N ALA A 421 -9.94 -18.40 -3.65
CA ALA A 421 -11.34 -18.18 -4.03
C ALA A 421 -12.02 -17.29 -2.98
N ASP A 422 -12.41 -16.08 -3.38
CA ASP A 422 -13.12 -15.10 -2.55
C ASP A 422 -14.56 -14.94 -3.07
N LEU A 423 -15.57 -15.28 -2.25
CA LEU A 423 -16.98 -14.99 -2.50
C LEU A 423 -17.39 -13.71 -1.75
N GLU A 424 -18.04 -12.80 -2.46
CA GLU A 424 -18.63 -11.57 -1.93
C GLU A 424 -20.12 -11.54 -2.28
N LYS A 425 -20.99 -11.60 -1.26
CA LYS A 425 -22.45 -11.60 -1.41
C LYS A 425 -23.04 -10.34 -0.78
N ASN A 426 -23.71 -9.53 -1.60
CA ASN A 426 -24.37 -8.31 -1.19
C ASN A 426 -25.87 -8.55 -1.02
N PHE A 427 -26.39 -8.15 0.14
CA PHE A 427 -27.79 -7.96 0.45
C PHE A 427 -28.01 -6.47 0.79
N SER A 428 -29.26 -5.98 0.85
CA SER A 428 -29.56 -4.53 0.94
C SER A 428 -28.79 -3.77 2.05
N LYS A 429 -28.72 -4.32 3.27
CA LYS A 429 -27.99 -3.72 4.42
C LYS A 429 -26.86 -4.60 4.95
N ILE A 430 -26.63 -5.76 4.35
CA ILE A 430 -25.70 -6.79 4.84
C ILE A 430 -24.79 -7.19 3.70
N LYS A 431 -23.47 -7.19 3.92
CA LYS A 431 -22.48 -7.70 2.97
C LYS A 431 -21.67 -8.80 3.63
N THR A 432 -21.72 -10.00 3.06
CA THR A 432 -20.98 -11.17 3.55
C THR A 432 -19.83 -11.49 2.60
N GLU A 433 -18.65 -11.74 3.15
CA GLU A 433 -17.44 -12.12 2.43
C GLU A 433 -16.94 -13.43 3.03
N ALA A 434 -16.75 -14.46 2.21
CA ALA A 434 -16.16 -15.74 2.61
C ALA A 434 -15.08 -16.14 1.61
N GLY A 435 -14.11 -16.96 2.01
CA GLY A 435 -13.10 -17.42 1.07
C GLY A 435 -12.15 -18.46 1.61
N LEU A 436 -11.49 -19.12 0.66
CA LEU A 436 -10.51 -20.18 0.88
C LEU A 436 -9.20 -19.80 0.20
N LYS A 437 -8.08 -20.16 0.84
CA LYS A 437 -6.74 -20.01 0.27
C LYS A 437 -5.86 -21.19 0.61
N TYR A 438 -5.04 -21.58 -0.36
CA TYR A 438 -3.90 -22.47 -0.20
C TYR A 438 -2.65 -21.80 -0.76
N THR A 439 -1.54 -21.86 -0.02
CA THR A 439 -0.20 -21.48 -0.47
C THR A 439 0.75 -22.62 -0.16
N THR A 440 1.66 -22.94 -1.09
CA THR A 440 2.85 -23.73 -0.81
C THR A 440 4.11 -22.96 -1.21
N ILE A 441 5.12 -23.04 -0.35
CA ILE A 441 6.43 -22.43 -0.51
C ILE A 441 7.46 -23.54 -0.51
N LYS A 442 8.39 -23.51 -1.45
CA LYS A 442 9.62 -24.30 -1.43
C LYS A 442 10.83 -23.41 -1.59
N ASN A 443 11.85 -23.59 -0.76
CA ASN A 443 13.18 -23.01 -0.95
C ASN A 443 14.22 -24.14 -0.95
N ASP A 444 14.94 -24.29 -2.06
CA ASP A 444 16.14 -25.12 -2.11
C ASP A 444 17.34 -24.16 -1.97
N SER A 445 18.01 -24.20 -0.83
CA SER A 445 19.17 -23.36 -0.51
C SER A 445 20.44 -24.20 -0.49
N TYR A 446 21.38 -23.89 -1.39
CA TYR A 446 22.69 -24.53 -1.47
C TYR A 446 23.75 -23.53 -1.03
N PHE A 447 24.49 -23.84 0.03
CA PHE A 447 25.54 -22.98 0.56
C PHE A 447 26.90 -23.66 0.38
N ASN A 448 27.62 -23.26 -0.67
CA ASN A 448 28.94 -23.78 -0.95
C ASN A 448 29.99 -22.81 -0.39
N PHE A 449 30.76 -23.31 0.58
CA PHE A 449 31.88 -22.61 1.20
C PHE A 449 33.20 -23.15 0.66
N PHE A 450 34.12 -22.26 0.32
CA PHE A 450 35.46 -22.59 -0.15
C PHE A 450 36.50 -21.81 0.64
N ASP A 451 37.48 -22.50 1.21
CA ASP A 451 38.70 -21.86 1.69
C ASP A 451 39.60 -21.56 0.46
N ILE A 452 40.28 -20.42 0.44
CA ILE A 452 41.16 -20.04 -0.67
C ILE A 452 42.61 -20.25 -0.25
N GLU A 453 43.17 -21.40 -0.61
CA GLU A 453 44.54 -21.77 -0.29
C GLU A 453 45.41 -21.66 -1.56
N ASN A 454 46.50 -20.89 -1.48
CA ASN A 454 47.41 -20.65 -2.61
C ASN A 454 46.70 -20.18 -3.91
N GLY A 455 45.59 -19.44 -3.78
CA GLY A 455 44.77 -18.96 -4.89
C GLY A 455 43.82 -20.01 -5.50
N GLN A 456 43.71 -21.21 -4.93
CA GLN A 456 42.77 -22.26 -5.33
C GLN A 456 41.58 -22.32 -4.38
N ASN A 457 40.37 -22.47 -4.91
CA ASN A 457 39.15 -22.59 -4.13
C ASN A 457 38.93 -24.06 -3.71
N ILE A 458 39.25 -24.40 -2.45
CA ILE A 458 39.06 -25.74 -1.89
C ILE A 458 37.72 -25.80 -1.18
N ARG A 459 36.80 -26.66 -1.62
CA ARG A 459 35.45 -26.74 -1.03
C ARG A 459 35.52 -27.34 0.38
N ASN A 460 35.14 -26.54 1.37
CA ASN A 460 35.04 -27.00 2.75
C ASN A 460 33.72 -27.74 2.95
N THR A 461 33.77 -29.06 3.11
CA THR A 461 32.57 -29.90 3.31
C THR A 461 31.90 -29.72 4.66
N VAL A 462 32.64 -29.25 5.68
CA VAL A 462 32.15 -28.99 7.04
C VAL A 462 31.43 -27.64 7.13
N ARG A 463 31.89 -26.64 6.36
CA ARG A 463 31.30 -25.27 6.31
C ARG A 463 30.28 -25.09 5.18
N SER A 464 30.25 -25.99 4.20
CA SER A 464 29.18 -26.05 3.18
C SER A 464 27.96 -26.79 3.75
N ASN A 465 26.75 -26.45 3.29
CA ASN A 465 25.52 -27.13 3.70
C ASN A 465 24.37 -26.88 2.70
N ASP A 466 23.42 -27.80 2.63
CA ASP A 466 22.19 -27.69 1.84
C ASP A 466 20.97 -27.70 2.78
N PHE A 467 20.05 -26.76 2.56
CA PHE A 467 18.86 -26.54 3.37
C PHE A 467 17.62 -26.55 2.48
N PHE A 468 16.75 -27.53 2.72
CA PHE A 468 15.49 -27.69 2.01
C PHE A 468 14.34 -27.27 2.92
N TYR A 469 13.49 -26.38 2.41
CA TYR A 469 12.37 -25.83 3.15
C TYR A 469 11.08 -26.02 2.38
N ASN A 470 10.05 -26.52 3.05
CA ASN A 470 8.74 -26.83 2.49
C ASN A 470 7.64 -26.39 3.47
N GLU A 471 6.85 -25.38 3.09
CA GLU A 471 5.74 -24.86 3.90
C GLU A 471 4.43 -24.95 3.12
N GLN A 472 3.36 -25.32 3.83
CA GLN A 472 1.99 -25.42 3.33
C GLN A 472 1.05 -24.65 4.26
N ASN A 473 0.39 -23.63 3.72
CA ASN A 473 -0.54 -22.76 4.44
C ASN A 473 -1.96 -22.93 3.89
N TYR A 474 -2.86 -23.38 4.75
CA TYR A 474 -4.29 -23.55 4.48
C TYR A 474 -5.06 -22.49 5.26
N ALA A 475 -5.99 -21.79 4.60
CA ALA A 475 -6.79 -20.79 5.28
C ALA A 475 -8.25 -20.73 4.80
N ALA A 476 -9.14 -20.48 5.76
CA ALA A 476 -10.55 -20.21 5.53
C ALA A 476 -10.97 -18.96 6.30
N TYR A 477 -11.84 -18.13 5.73
CA TYR A 477 -12.39 -16.97 6.41
C TYR A 477 -13.88 -16.75 6.11
N ALA A 478 -14.56 -16.12 7.05
CA ALA A 478 -15.88 -15.53 6.87
C ALA A 478 -15.93 -14.16 7.57
N SER A 479 -16.63 -13.20 6.97
CA SER A 479 -16.89 -11.89 7.60
C SER A 479 -18.19 -11.29 7.09
N THR A 480 -18.87 -10.53 7.93
CA THR A 480 -20.12 -9.85 7.60
C THR A 480 -20.05 -8.40 8.04
N SER A 481 -20.46 -7.50 7.14
CA SER A 481 -20.61 -6.06 7.38
C SER A 481 -22.09 -5.73 7.45
N PHE A 482 -22.49 -4.95 8.46
CA PHE A 482 -23.87 -4.57 8.75
C PHE A 482 -23.98 -3.05 8.72
N LYS A 483 -24.85 -2.51 7.86
CA LYS A 483 -25.30 -1.13 7.96
C LYS A 483 -26.57 -1.10 8.83
N ILE A 484 -26.38 -0.94 10.13
CA ILE A 484 -27.44 -1.06 11.14
C ILE A 484 -28.47 0.06 10.93
N ASN A 485 -28.00 1.30 10.78
CA ASN A 485 -28.80 2.47 10.42
C ASN A 485 -27.90 3.52 9.73
N GLU A 486 -28.33 4.78 9.67
CA GLU A 486 -27.56 5.87 9.04
C GLU A 486 -26.34 6.33 9.85
N LYS A 487 -26.32 6.03 11.15
CA LYS A 487 -25.24 6.40 12.07
C LYS A 487 -24.32 5.24 12.41
N TRP A 488 -24.80 4.01 12.38
CA TRP A 488 -24.04 2.83 12.84
C TRP A 488 -23.73 1.84 11.71
N ASP A 489 -22.44 1.65 11.46
CA ASP A 489 -21.89 0.58 10.62
C ASP A 489 -21.04 -0.36 11.50
N ALA A 490 -21.18 -1.67 11.31
CA ALA A 490 -20.39 -2.68 12.02
C ALA A 490 -19.80 -3.70 11.04
N LYS A 491 -18.67 -4.32 11.39
CA LYS A 491 -18.13 -5.49 10.67
C LYS A 491 -17.55 -6.48 11.68
N ALA A 492 -17.78 -7.76 11.47
CA ALA A 492 -17.16 -8.84 12.22
C ALA A 492 -16.63 -9.89 11.25
N GLY A 493 -15.52 -10.52 11.58
CA GLY A 493 -14.95 -11.59 10.75
C GLY A 493 -14.02 -12.50 11.54
N LEU A 494 -14.03 -13.77 11.16
CA LEU A 494 -13.17 -14.81 11.72
C LEU A 494 -12.41 -15.48 10.57
N ARG A 495 -11.12 -15.69 10.79
CA ARG A 495 -10.23 -16.43 9.90
C ARG A 495 -9.54 -17.53 10.70
N TYR A 496 -9.37 -18.69 10.08
CA TYR A 496 -8.54 -19.77 10.60
C TYR A 496 -7.41 -20.02 9.59
N GLU A 497 -6.18 -20.12 10.09
CA GLU A 497 -5.03 -20.58 9.30
C GLU A 497 -4.41 -21.81 9.96
N TYR A 498 -4.00 -22.77 9.13
CA TYR A 498 -3.22 -23.94 9.52
C TYR A 498 -1.94 -24.00 8.68
N THR A 499 -0.80 -24.07 9.36
CA THR A 499 0.53 -24.15 8.77
C THR A 499 1.15 -25.51 9.07
N ASN A 500 1.69 -26.16 8.04
CA ASN A 500 2.59 -27.31 8.15
C ASN A 500 3.93 -26.93 7.51
N LEU A 501 5.03 -27.06 8.26
CA LEU A 501 6.36 -26.61 7.89
C LEU A 501 7.37 -27.73 8.15
N GLU A 502 8.20 -28.00 7.15
CA GLU A 502 9.33 -28.93 7.20
C GLU A 502 10.59 -28.19 6.74
N GLY A 503 11.66 -28.27 7.54
CA GLY A 503 12.98 -27.74 7.22
C GLY A 503 14.06 -28.80 7.48
N ILE A 504 14.89 -29.08 6.48
CA ILE A 504 15.92 -30.12 6.51
C ILE A 504 17.28 -29.47 6.25
N SER A 505 18.17 -29.50 7.24
CA SER A 505 19.59 -29.13 7.11
C SER A 505 20.42 -30.41 6.96
N VAL A 506 21.01 -30.62 5.78
CA VAL A 506 21.63 -31.91 5.42
C VAL A 506 22.89 -32.18 6.22
N ASN A 507 23.84 -31.22 6.29
CA ASN A 507 25.12 -31.46 6.93
C ASN A 507 25.03 -31.46 8.46
N ASP A 508 24.04 -30.78 9.04
CA ASP A 508 23.78 -30.80 10.49
C ASP A 508 22.93 -32.01 10.92
N ASN A 509 22.36 -32.76 9.97
CA ASN A 509 21.35 -33.81 10.20
C ASN A 509 20.14 -33.32 11.03
N ILE A 510 19.74 -32.06 10.84
CA ILE A 510 18.59 -31.44 11.54
C ILE A 510 17.37 -31.50 10.63
N THR A 511 16.32 -32.20 11.07
CA THR A 511 14.97 -32.09 10.49
C THR A 511 14.04 -31.45 11.51
N THR A 512 13.45 -30.32 11.14
CA THR A 512 12.51 -29.57 11.98
C THR A 512 11.13 -29.59 11.35
N ASN A 513 10.16 -30.17 12.08
CA ASN A 513 8.76 -30.23 11.69
C ASN A 513 7.91 -29.39 12.64
N ILE A 514 7.20 -28.39 12.12
CA ILE A 514 6.39 -27.45 12.90
C ILE A 514 4.97 -27.41 12.32
N GLN A 515 3.98 -27.63 13.18
CA GLN A 515 2.56 -27.60 12.83
C GLN A 515 1.79 -26.69 13.81
N TYR A 516 0.95 -25.80 13.29
CA TYR A 516 0.05 -24.99 14.12
C TYR A 516 -1.21 -24.54 13.39
N GLY A 517 -2.33 -24.55 14.13
CA GLY A 517 -3.59 -23.91 13.74
C GLY A 517 -3.90 -22.72 14.65
N LYS A 518 -4.35 -21.59 14.09
CA LYS A 518 -4.67 -20.36 14.84
C LYS A 518 -5.90 -19.64 14.27
N PHE A 519 -6.67 -19.01 15.17
CA PHE A 519 -7.79 -18.14 14.84
C PHE A 519 -7.39 -16.67 14.87
N PHE A 520 -7.94 -15.90 13.93
CA PHE A 520 -7.70 -14.47 13.75
C PHE A 520 -9.05 -13.74 13.67
N PRO A 521 -9.66 -13.42 14.83
CA PRO A 521 -10.86 -12.60 14.90
C PRO A 521 -10.56 -11.14 14.53
N THR A 522 -11.56 -10.49 13.95
CA THR A 522 -11.59 -9.07 13.62
C THR A 522 -12.98 -8.50 13.92
N ALA A 523 -13.05 -7.33 14.55
CA ALA A 523 -14.29 -6.66 14.91
C ALA A 523 -14.15 -5.15 14.73
N TYR A 524 -15.19 -4.51 14.22
CA TYR A 524 -15.21 -3.10 13.85
C TYR A 524 -16.59 -2.51 14.13
N LEU A 525 -16.60 -1.31 14.70
CA LEU A 525 -17.80 -0.54 14.95
C LEU A 525 -17.52 0.93 14.62
N SER A 526 -18.40 1.56 13.84
CA SER A 526 -18.28 2.95 13.41
C SER A 526 -19.58 3.70 13.72
N TYR A 527 -19.46 4.83 14.40
CA TYR A 527 -20.56 5.72 14.75
C TYR A 527 -20.38 7.11 14.12
N LYS A 528 -21.16 7.38 13.07
CA LYS A 528 -21.28 8.69 12.42
C LYS A 528 -22.31 9.52 13.18
N ALA A 529 -21.85 10.32 14.14
CA ALA A 529 -22.72 11.21 14.92
C ALA A 529 -23.39 12.29 14.05
N ASN A 530 -22.65 12.83 13.07
CA ASN A 530 -23.11 13.71 11.99
C ASN A 530 -22.06 13.75 10.86
N ASP A 531 -22.27 14.55 9.80
CA ASP A 531 -21.33 14.63 8.66
C ASP A 531 -19.92 15.14 8.97
N ASN A 532 -19.72 15.72 10.15
CA ASN A 532 -18.43 16.23 10.60
C ASN A 532 -17.81 15.40 11.74
N ASN A 533 -18.49 14.39 12.28
CA ASN A 533 -18.03 13.67 13.48
C ASN A 533 -18.26 12.16 13.33
N THR A 534 -17.17 11.41 13.21
CA THR A 534 -17.21 9.94 13.17
C THR A 534 -16.29 9.35 14.23
N PHE A 535 -16.81 8.43 15.03
CA PHE A 535 -16.09 7.62 16.01
C PHE A 535 -15.97 6.18 15.50
N SER A 536 -14.93 5.45 15.92
CA SER A 536 -14.73 4.05 15.55
C SER A 536 -13.97 3.28 16.63
N VAL A 537 -14.31 1.99 16.78
CA VAL A 537 -13.61 1.02 17.61
C VAL A 537 -13.26 -0.18 16.73
N ASN A 538 -11.97 -0.54 16.69
CA ASN A 538 -11.46 -1.66 15.91
C ASN A 538 -10.70 -2.63 16.81
N TYR A 539 -10.87 -3.93 16.59
CA TYR A 539 -10.04 -5.00 17.16
C TYR A 539 -9.59 -5.96 16.05
N SER A 540 -8.33 -6.37 16.09
CA SER A 540 -7.81 -7.42 15.22
C SER A 540 -6.67 -8.20 15.89
N ARG A 541 -6.67 -9.52 15.70
CA ARG A 541 -5.52 -10.40 15.98
C ARG A 541 -4.76 -10.72 14.69
N ARG A 542 -3.44 -10.75 14.77
CA ARG A 542 -2.50 -10.92 13.64
C ARG A 542 -1.37 -11.91 14.00
N ILE A 543 -0.65 -12.39 12.99
CA ILE A 543 0.54 -13.25 13.10
C ILE A 543 1.69 -12.64 12.30
N SER A 544 2.94 -12.86 12.69
CA SER A 544 4.11 -12.60 11.85
C SER A 544 4.97 -13.86 11.81
N ARG A 545 5.09 -14.50 10.64
CA ARG A 545 5.98 -15.67 10.48
C ARG A 545 7.42 -15.19 10.24
N PRO A 546 8.44 -15.98 10.63
CA PRO A 546 9.83 -15.65 10.32
C PRO A 546 10.10 -15.58 8.81
N TYR A 547 11.03 -14.71 8.42
CA TYR A 547 11.64 -14.72 7.09
C TYR A 547 12.45 -16.01 6.88
N PHE A 548 12.51 -16.52 5.65
CA PHE A 548 13.20 -17.80 5.37
C PHE A 548 14.70 -17.75 5.68
N GLY A 549 15.36 -16.60 5.48
CA GLY A 549 16.75 -16.38 5.92
C GLY A 549 16.95 -16.54 7.42
N ASN A 550 15.98 -16.07 8.24
CA ASN A 550 16.03 -16.20 9.69
C ASN A 550 15.82 -17.64 10.18
N LEU A 551 15.22 -18.52 9.37
CA LEU A 551 15.04 -19.95 9.69
C LEU A 551 16.25 -20.80 9.32
N ASN A 552 17.14 -20.28 8.47
CA ASN A 552 18.28 -21.04 7.96
C ASN A 552 19.42 -21.09 9.01
N PRO A 553 19.79 -22.27 9.54
CA PRO A 553 20.85 -22.41 10.57
C PRO A 553 22.27 -22.15 10.07
N PHE A 554 22.47 -21.78 8.80
CA PHE A 554 23.81 -21.60 8.24
C PHE A 554 24.57 -20.44 8.89
N LYS A 555 25.86 -20.68 9.17
CA LYS A 555 26.78 -19.67 9.67
C LYS A 555 27.30 -18.79 8.52
N TYR A 556 26.68 -17.64 8.34
CA TYR A 556 27.18 -16.56 7.50
C TYR A 556 28.39 -15.90 8.17
N ILE A 557 29.59 -16.26 7.71
CA ILE A 557 30.86 -15.78 8.27
C ILE A 557 31.11 -14.32 7.86
N ILE A 558 31.41 -13.46 8.84
CA ILE A 558 31.76 -12.03 8.65
C ILE A 558 33.27 -11.83 8.82
N SER A 559 33.89 -12.61 9.71
CA SER A 559 35.33 -12.78 9.87
C SER A 559 35.62 -14.12 10.54
N GLU A 560 36.89 -14.50 10.69
CA GLU A 560 37.31 -15.72 11.42
C GLU A 560 36.74 -15.83 12.84
N PHE A 561 36.35 -14.70 13.44
CA PHE A 561 35.84 -14.63 14.81
C PHE A 561 34.41 -14.07 14.95
N GLU A 562 33.73 -13.80 13.82
CA GLU A 562 32.38 -13.23 13.84
C GLU A 562 31.48 -13.86 12.77
N TYR A 563 30.29 -14.33 13.16
CA TYR A 563 29.31 -14.89 12.23
C TYR A 563 27.85 -14.54 12.56
N SER A 564 26.95 -14.69 11.60
CA SER A 564 25.50 -14.60 11.78
C SER A 564 24.87 -15.95 11.46
N THR A 565 23.80 -16.33 12.17
CA THR A 565 23.05 -17.57 11.91
C THR A 565 21.55 -17.34 12.10
N GLY A 566 20.73 -18.05 11.33
CA GLY A 566 19.32 -18.20 11.64
C GLY A 566 19.08 -19.23 12.73
N ASN A 567 17.81 -19.54 12.95
CA ASN A 567 17.32 -20.46 13.97
C ASN A 567 16.10 -21.23 13.40
N PRO A 568 16.22 -22.54 13.15
CA PRO A 568 15.16 -23.32 12.52
C PRO A 568 13.95 -23.53 13.43
N TYR A 569 14.08 -23.26 14.74
CA TYR A 569 13.02 -23.39 15.74
C TYR A 569 12.25 -22.09 16.00
N LEU A 570 12.44 -21.04 15.17
CA LEU A 570 11.70 -19.79 15.34
C LEU A 570 10.19 -20.01 15.22
N LEU A 571 9.48 -19.51 16.23
CA LEU A 571 8.04 -19.47 16.27
C LEU A 571 7.54 -18.17 15.60
N PRO A 572 6.32 -18.15 15.06
CA PRO A 572 5.68 -16.91 14.67
C PRO A 572 5.32 -16.07 15.89
N SER A 573 5.42 -14.74 15.79
CA SER A 573 4.90 -13.82 16.80
C SER A 573 3.42 -13.52 16.55
N PHE A 574 2.70 -13.09 17.58
CA PHE A 574 1.29 -12.74 17.52
C PHE A 574 1.05 -11.32 18.03
N SER A 575 0.16 -10.58 17.39
CA SER A 575 -0.23 -9.25 17.86
C SER A 575 -1.73 -9.08 17.98
N ASP A 576 -2.18 -8.62 19.15
CA ASP A 576 -3.56 -8.25 19.44
C ASP A 576 -3.62 -6.71 19.51
N ASN A 577 -4.51 -6.10 18.71
CA ASN A 577 -4.52 -4.66 18.50
C ASN A 577 -5.94 -4.08 18.69
N ILE A 578 -6.08 -3.08 19.56
CA ILE A 578 -7.31 -2.34 19.83
C ILE A 578 -7.08 -0.88 19.45
N GLU A 579 -7.99 -0.28 18.67
CA GLU A 579 -7.94 1.13 18.26
C GLU A 579 -9.27 1.84 18.51
N PHE A 580 -9.21 3.02 19.13
CA PHE A 580 -10.32 3.98 19.20
C PHE A 580 -9.99 5.20 18.33
N GLY A 581 -10.74 5.41 17.25
CA GLY A 581 -10.53 6.48 16.29
C GLY A 581 -11.64 7.53 16.29
N TYR A 582 -11.27 8.81 16.16
CA TYR A 582 -12.17 9.94 16.00
C TYR A 582 -11.74 10.81 14.80
N VAL A 583 -12.69 11.16 13.93
CA VAL A 583 -12.48 12.04 12.78
C VAL A 583 -13.42 13.25 12.86
N LEU A 584 -12.84 14.44 12.86
CA LEU A 584 -13.51 15.74 12.86
C LEU A 584 -13.36 16.45 11.51
N LYS A 585 -14.48 16.98 11.00
CA LYS A 585 -14.60 17.81 9.77
C LYS A 585 -13.92 17.24 8.53
N ASN A 586 -13.62 15.94 8.54
CA ASN A 586 -12.95 15.24 7.44
C ASN A 586 -11.55 15.81 7.14
N ASN A 587 -10.85 16.37 8.14
CA ASN A 587 -9.46 16.86 8.02
C ASN A 587 -8.63 16.79 9.32
N PHE A 588 -9.23 16.40 10.45
CA PHE A 588 -8.54 16.12 11.71
C PHE A 588 -8.89 14.71 12.18
N ASN A 589 -7.87 13.95 12.58
CA ASN A 589 -8.00 12.56 13.03
C ASN A 589 -7.20 12.34 14.31
N ILE A 590 -7.84 11.78 15.33
CA ILE A 590 -7.17 11.19 16.50
C ILE A 590 -7.41 9.68 16.48
N THR A 591 -6.41 8.87 16.84
CA THR A 591 -6.57 7.44 17.09
C THR A 591 -5.73 7.02 18.29
N ALA A 592 -6.39 6.71 19.40
CA ALA A 592 -5.76 6.04 20.53
C ALA A 592 -5.67 4.53 20.24
N TYR A 593 -4.57 3.89 20.60
CA TYR A 593 -4.34 2.49 20.33
C TYR A 593 -3.64 1.77 21.49
N TYR A 594 -3.90 0.47 21.59
CA TYR A 594 -3.17 -0.47 22.42
C TYR A 594 -2.83 -1.71 21.59
N ASN A 595 -1.59 -2.15 21.70
CA ASN A 595 -1.02 -3.25 20.94
C ASN A 595 -0.23 -4.15 21.91
N TYR A 596 -0.59 -5.43 21.95
CA TYR A 596 0.12 -6.45 22.71
C TYR A 596 0.79 -7.42 21.74
N ASN A 597 2.11 -7.49 21.76
CA ASN A 597 2.91 -8.41 20.96
C ASN A 597 3.41 -9.56 21.84
N LYS A 598 3.18 -10.78 21.39
CA LYS A 598 3.61 -12.01 22.05
C LYS A 598 4.60 -12.78 21.20
N ASP A 599 5.62 -13.33 21.85
CA ASP A 599 6.67 -14.17 21.28
C ASP A 599 7.43 -13.44 20.15
N ASN A 600 7.71 -12.14 20.32
CA ASN A 600 8.42 -11.34 19.32
C ASN A 600 9.85 -11.86 19.12
N SER A 601 10.24 -11.94 17.84
CA SER A 601 11.58 -12.31 17.42
C SER A 601 12.40 -11.10 16.99
N ASP A 602 13.61 -10.98 17.49
CA ASP A 602 14.64 -10.07 16.95
C ASP A 602 16.01 -10.75 17.01
N ARG A 603 17.03 -10.11 16.42
CA ARG A 603 18.40 -10.61 16.41
C ARG A 603 19.14 -10.17 17.66
N ILE A 604 19.67 -11.15 18.39
CA ILE A 604 20.52 -10.93 19.56
C ILE A 604 21.98 -11.18 19.18
N GLN A 605 22.90 -10.36 19.72
CA GLN A 605 24.35 -10.54 19.62
C GLN A 605 24.84 -11.27 20.87
N ILE A 606 25.52 -12.39 20.70
CA ILE A 606 26.09 -13.22 21.76
C ILE A 606 27.62 -13.21 21.61
N VAL A 607 28.33 -13.03 22.73
CA VAL A 607 29.78 -13.23 22.81
C VAL A 607 30.04 -14.45 23.68
N GLU A 608 30.67 -15.47 23.11
CA GLU A 608 30.97 -16.74 23.79
C GLU A 608 32.45 -17.10 23.57
N GLY A 609 33.25 -17.01 24.63
CA GLY A 609 34.68 -17.27 24.59
C GLY A 609 35.43 -16.35 23.61
N SER A 610 35.91 -16.91 22.50
CA SER A 610 36.66 -16.18 21.46
C SER A 610 35.81 -15.68 20.30
N GLN A 611 34.53 -16.09 20.23
CA GLN A 611 33.65 -15.89 19.08
C GLN A 611 32.51 -14.93 19.43
N LYS A 612 32.21 -14.03 18.50
CA LYS A 612 30.98 -13.24 18.52
C LYS A 612 30.03 -13.80 17.47
N TYR A 613 28.76 -13.97 17.79
CA TYR A 613 27.77 -14.32 16.78
C TYR A 613 26.43 -13.63 16.99
N SER A 614 25.67 -13.48 15.91
CA SER A 614 24.29 -12.99 15.99
C SER A 614 23.30 -14.06 15.55
N ILE A 615 22.22 -14.21 16.31
CA ILE A 615 21.17 -15.21 16.09
C ILE A 615 19.79 -14.58 16.29
N VAL A 616 18.82 -14.96 15.46
CA VAL A 616 17.43 -14.53 15.63
C VAL A 616 16.73 -15.47 16.62
N LYS A 617 16.05 -14.92 17.63
CA LYS A 617 15.27 -15.69 18.62
C LYS A 617 13.97 -14.99 18.96
N ASN A 618 12.92 -15.76 19.24
CA ASN A 618 11.76 -15.26 19.99
C ASN A 618 12.18 -15.08 21.45
N PHE A 619 12.33 -13.84 21.94
CA PHE A 619 12.83 -13.60 23.31
C PHE A 619 12.02 -12.63 24.15
N TYR A 620 11.02 -11.92 23.60
CA TYR A 620 10.27 -10.93 24.37
C TYR A 620 8.78 -10.83 24.02
N ASN A 621 8.01 -10.34 24.98
CA ASN A 621 6.67 -9.79 24.77
C ASN A 621 6.73 -8.26 24.91
N GLU A 622 5.81 -7.53 24.29
CA GLU A 622 5.79 -6.06 24.34
C GLU A 622 4.37 -5.50 24.43
N ASP A 623 4.15 -4.64 25.42
CA ASP A 623 2.97 -3.79 25.54
C ASP A 623 3.28 -2.41 24.94
N GLN A 624 2.45 -1.92 24.02
CA GLN A 624 2.53 -0.56 23.51
C GLN A 624 1.16 0.13 23.53
N ALA A 625 1.08 1.31 24.15
CA ALA A 625 -0.10 2.18 24.14
C ALA A 625 0.27 3.55 23.57
N GLY A 626 -0.57 4.12 22.70
CA GLY A 626 -0.23 5.41 22.07
C GLY A 626 -1.42 6.18 21.49
N ILE A 627 -1.13 7.40 21.02
CA ILE A 627 -2.08 8.31 20.40
C ILE A 627 -1.48 8.86 19.11
N ASN A 628 -2.17 8.59 18.02
CA ASN A 628 -1.90 9.13 16.70
C ASN A 628 -2.78 10.35 16.43
N ILE A 629 -2.19 11.49 16.09
CA ILE A 629 -2.87 12.70 15.66
C ILE A 629 -2.45 13.00 14.22
N SER A 630 -3.41 13.28 13.35
CA SER A 630 -3.13 13.80 12.01
C SER A 630 -4.07 14.95 11.67
N TYR A 631 -3.51 15.99 11.06
CA TYR A 631 -4.21 17.20 10.66
C TYR A 631 -3.79 17.66 9.27
N ASN A 632 -4.76 17.91 8.41
CA ASN A 632 -4.55 18.55 7.12
C ASN A 632 -5.14 19.98 7.14
N TYR A 633 -4.27 20.95 6.93
CA TYR A 633 -4.62 22.37 6.86
C TYR A 633 -4.61 22.85 5.41
N THR A 634 -5.79 23.23 4.92
CA THR A 634 -6.03 23.70 3.54
C THR A 634 -6.87 24.98 3.49
N LYS A 635 -7.01 25.70 4.62
CA LYS A 635 -7.86 26.91 4.71
C LYS A 635 -7.31 28.09 3.91
N LEU A 636 -5.98 28.21 3.79
CA LEU A 636 -5.32 29.26 3.02
C LEU A 636 -5.05 28.75 1.61
N LYS A 637 -5.50 29.47 0.58
CA LYS A 637 -5.36 29.01 -0.82
C LYS A 637 -3.91 28.77 -1.25
N TRP A 638 -2.97 29.48 -0.61
CA TRP A 638 -1.52 29.44 -0.84
C TRP A 638 -0.77 28.41 0.03
N LEU A 639 -1.41 27.74 1.00
CA LEU A 639 -0.76 26.79 1.91
C LEU A 639 -1.55 25.48 2.03
N GLU A 640 -0.89 24.34 1.79
CA GLU A 640 -1.37 23.01 2.17
C GLU A 640 -0.32 22.35 3.09
N SER A 641 -0.67 22.21 4.37
CA SER A 641 0.18 21.60 5.41
C SER A 641 -0.43 20.30 5.90
N ASN A 642 0.39 19.25 5.96
CA ASN A 642 0.06 18.00 6.63
C ASN A 642 0.87 17.90 7.92
N ILE A 643 0.20 17.59 9.02
CA ILE A 643 0.80 17.38 10.33
C ILE A 643 0.46 15.95 10.75
N PHE A 644 1.46 15.21 11.21
CA PHE A 644 1.28 13.90 11.81
C PHE A 644 2.16 13.79 13.06
N VAL A 645 1.59 13.28 14.15
CA VAL A 645 2.27 13.04 15.42
C VAL A 645 1.79 11.71 15.98
N ASN A 646 2.72 10.82 16.33
CA ASN A 646 2.46 9.67 17.20
C ASN A 646 3.21 9.86 18.52
N GLY A 647 2.53 9.73 19.65
CA GLY A 647 3.14 9.60 20.97
C GLY A 647 2.74 8.28 21.61
N PHE A 648 3.69 7.52 22.12
CA PHE A 648 3.44 6.19 22.68
C PHE A 648 4.29 5.90 23.93
N TYR A 649 3.85 4.93 24.71
CA TYR A 649 4.60 4.29 25.79
C TYR A 649 4.79 2.82 25.44
N ALA A 650 6.01 2.32 25.54
CA ALA A 650 6.36 0.94 25.25
C ALA A 650 7.00 0.27 26.48
N LYS A 651 6.64 -0.99 26.73
CA LYS A 651 7.18 -1.83 27.79
C LYS A 651 7.43 -3.23 27.27
N SER A 652 8.70 -3.61 27.19
CA SER A 652 9.13 -4.95 26.79
C SER A 652 9.39 -5.84 28.01
N LYS A 653 9.16 -7.14 27.87
CA LYS A 653 9.56 -8.16 28.85
C LYS A 653 10.31 -9.28 28.14
N SER A 654 11.62 -9.36 28.39
CA SER A 654 12.46 -10.48 27.94
C SER A 654 12.18 -11.73 28.76
N TYR A 655 12.34 -12.89 28.13
CA TYR A 655 12.30 -14.21 28.75
C TYR A 655 13.46 -15.13 28.29
N ASP A 656 14.37 -14.66 27.42
CA ASP A 656 15.64 -15.34 27.14
C ASP A 656 16.73 -14.76 28.07
N ALA A 657 17.49 -15.63 28.73
CA ALA A 657 18.56 -15.25 29.66
C ALA A 657 19.68 -14.42 28.99
N ASN A 658 19.83 -14.50 27.66
CA ASN A 658 20.85 -13.77 26.91
C ASN A 658 20.47 -12.32 26.59
N ALA A 659 19.23 -11.87 26.82
CA ALA A 659 18.78 -10.54 26.44
C ALA A 659 18.06 -9.81 27.59
N VAL A 660 18.44 -8.56 27.85
CA VAL A 660 17.80 -7.73 28.88
C VAL A 660 16.81 -6.78 28.21
N ALA A 661 15.56 -6.76 28.68
CA ALA A 661 14.57 -5.83 28.13
C ALA A 661 15.00 -4.37 28.35
N ALA A 662 14.83 -3.54 27.32
CA ALA A 662 15.07 -2.11 27.48
C ALA A 662 14.09 -1.51 28.51
N PRO A 663 14.54 -0.61 29.41
CA PRO A 663 13.66 0.08 30.34
C PRO A 663 12.42 0.67 29.68
N ALA A 664 11.25 0.43 30.24
CA ALA A 664 9.99 0.95 29.69
C ALA A 664 10.01 2.48 29.63
N GLY A 665 9.39 3.07 28.60
CA GLY A 665 9.48 4.51 28.39
C GLY A 665 8.60 5.05 27.27
N TYR A 666 8.53 6.37 27.23
CA TYR A 666 7.85 7.11 26.19
C TYR A 666 8.70 7.21 24.93
N GLY A 667 8.03 7.21 23.78
CA GLY A 667 8.58 7.54 22.48
C GLY A 667 7.60 8.40 21.69
N ALA A 668 8.10 9.12 20.70
CA ALA A 668 7.25 9.86 19.77
C ALA A 668 7.87 9.93 18.39
N ASN A 669 7.05 10.15 17.38
CA ASN A 669 7.52 10.56 16.06
C ASN A 669 6.57 11.60 15.48
N PHE A 670 7.10 12.46 14.62
CA PHE A 670 6.31 13.46 13.93
C PHE A 670 6.79 13.67 12.51
N ASN A 671 5.85 14.09 11.66
CA ASN A 671 6.06 14.56 10.30
C ASN A 671 5.27 15.87 10.11
N PHE A 672 5.86 16.81 9.39
CA PHE A 672 5.26 18.09 9.05
C PHE A 672 5.64 18.46 7.61
N ASP A 673 4.71 18.33 6.67
CA ASP A 673 4.96 18.53 5.24
C ASP A 673 4.11 19.69 4.68
N ASN A 674 4.77 20.71 4.12
CA ASN A 674 4.17 21.95 3.67
C ASN A 674 4.37 22.19 2.18
N ASN A 675 3.33 22.72 1.54
CA ASN A 675 3.32 23.09 0.13
C ASN A 675 2.82 24.54 0.04
N PHE A 676 3.72 25.44 -0.36
CA PHE A 676 3.45 26.86 -0.57
C PHE A 676 3.24 27.08 -2.07
N PHE A 677 2.00 27.36 -2.47
CA PHE A 677 1.66 27.63 -3.86
C PHE A 677 2.00 29.09 -4.20
N LEU A 678 3.03 29.29 -5.02
CA LEU A 678 3.57 30.61 -5.32
C LEU A 678 2.75 31.36 -6.39
N ASN A 679 1.83 30.68 -7.07
CA ASN A 679 0.90 31.26 -8.04
C ASN A 679 -0.51 30.66 -7.93
N LYS A 680 -1.51 31.36 -8.48
CA LYS A 680 -2.94 30.99 -8.37
C LYS A 680 -3.26 29.67 -9.08
N GLU A 681 -2.56 29.38 -10.18
CA GLU A 681 -2.72 28.19 -11.01
C GLU A 681 -2.05 26.95 -10.39
N LYS A 682 -1.30 27.15 -9.29
CA LYS A 682 -0.56 26.10 -8.55
C LYS A 682 0.40 25.32 -9.45
N THR A 683 1.04 26.03 -10.38
CA THR A 683 2.08 25.48 -11.27
C THR A 683 3.48 25.63 -10.69
N VAL A 684 3.69 26.57 -9.76
CA VAL A 684 4.93 26.73 -9.00
C VAL A 684 4.63 26.48 -7.52
N THR A 685 5.28 25.47 -6.95
CA THR A 685 5.10 25.08 -5.54
C THR A 685 6.45 25.01 -4.85
N PHE A 686 6.63 25.77 -3.78
CA PHE A 686 7.74 25.58 -2.84
C PHE A 686 7.33 24.54 -1.79
N MET A 687 8.22 23.59 -1.52
CA MET A 687 7.99 22.47 -0.62
C MET A 687 8.95 22.57 0.57
N LEU A 688 8.45 22.31 1.77
CA LEU A 688 9.23 22.29 3.00
C LEU A 688 8.66 21.22 3.94
N GLY A 689 9.46 20.20 4.24
CA GLY A 689 9.04 19.11 5.10
C GLY A 689 10.08 18.71 6.14
N PHE A 690 9.60 18.20 7.26
CA PHE A 690 10.39 17.78 8.40
C PHE A 690 9.85 16.47 8.96
N TRP A 691 10.73 15.59 9.40
CA TRP A 691 10.33 14.45 10.22
C TRP A 691 11.36 14.16 11.30
N SER A 692 10.88 13.56 12.40
CA SER A 692 11.71 13.17 13.53
C SER A 692 11.15 11.94 14.23
N ASN A 693 12.05 11.14 14.80
CA ASN A 693 11.71 10.25 15.90
C ASN A 693 12.40 10.79 17.15
N ILE A 694 11.62 10.96 18.22
CA ILE A 694 12.11 11.16 19.59
C ILE A 694 12.66 9.81 20.08
N PRO A 695 13.62 9.77 21.03
CA PRO A 695 14.12 8.51 21.57
C PRO A 695 12.98 7.57 22.00
N ASN A 696 13.15 6.27 21.78
CA ASN A 696 12.13 5.26 22.06
C ASN A 696 12.77 3.91 22.43
N ARG A 697 11.94 2.94 22.82
CA ARG A 697 12.36 1.63 23.35
C ARG A 697 11.55 0.53 22.64
N SER A 698 12.19 -0.58 22.30
CA SER A 698 11.53 -1.83 21.90
C SER A 698 12.47 -3.01 22.11
N GLY A 699 11.93 -4.19 22.44
CA GLY A 699 12.73 -5.39 22.75
C GLY A 699 13.83 -5.16 23.80
N ASN A 700 15.09 -5.43 23.45
CA ASN A 700 16.28 -5.13 24.25
C ASN A 700 16.96 -3.79 23.87
N THR A 701 16.33 -2.94 23.06
CA THR A 701 16.99 -1.79 22.42
C THR A 701 16.39 -0.44 22.83
N TYR A 702 17.28 0.51 23.14
CA TYR A 702 16.97 1.94 23.20
C TYR A 702 17.44 2.64 21.93
N PHE A 703 16.50 3.27 21.22
CA PHE A 703 16.78 4.05 20.02
C PHE A 703 16.92 5.52 20.39
N TYR A 704 18.04 6.15 20.01
CA TYR A 704 18.19 7.60 20.12
C TYR A 704 17.34 8.31 19.07
N GLY A 705 17.03 9.57 19.34
CA GLY A 705 16.24 10.40 18.43
C GLY A 705 17.00 10.76 17.15
N ASN A 706 16.26 10.95 16.06
CA ASN A 706 16.79 11.41 14.79
C ASN A 706 15.84 12.43 14.13
N PHE A 707 16.38 13.20 13.18
CA PHE A 707 15.68 14.29 12.52
C PHE A 707 16.12 14.37 11.06
N SER A 708 15.24 14.83 10.18
CA SER A 708 15.58 15.22 8.82
C SER A 708 14.68 16.36 8.36
N ALA A 709 15.25 17.22 7.52
CA ALA A 709 14.53 18.29 6.83
C ALA A 709 14.77 18.17 5.33
N TYR A 710 13.73 18.42 4.53
CA TYR A 710 13.86 18.56 3.08
C TYR A 710 13.14 19.82 2.59
N SER A 711 13.61 20.37 1.47
CA SER A 711 12.99 21.52 0.84
C SER A 711 13.25 21.50 -0.66
N GLY A 712 12.33 22.06 -1.44
CA GLY A 712 12.44 22.02 -2.90
C GLY A 712 11.43 22.90 -3.63
N VAL A 713 11.53 22.88 -4.95
CA VAL A 713 10.61 23.55 -5.87
C VAL A 713 10.06 22.52 -6.86
N LYS A 714 8.75 22.61 -7.11
CA LYS A 714 8.02 21.84 -8.09
C LYS A 714 7.41 22.76 -9.15
N LEU A 715 7.59 22.40 -10.41
CA LEU A 715 7.11 23.09 -11.60
C LEU A 715 6.18 22.17 -12.40
N ASN A 716 4.97 22.64 -12.70
CA ASN A 716 4.00 22.00 -13.58
C ASN A 716 3.87 22.83 -14.86
N LEU A 717 4.38 22.32 -15.97
CA LEU A 717 4.45 22.98 -17.28
C LEU A 717 3.59 22.24 -18.31
N MET A 718 3.38 22.83 -19.50
CA MET A 718 2.64 22.22 -20.61
C MET A 718 1.27 21.64 -20.18
N GLN A 719 0.40 22.50 -19.62
CA GLN A 719 -0.92 22.09 -19.09
C GLN A 719 -0.83 20.95 -18.04
N LYS A 720 0.25 20.93 -17.25
CA LYS A 720 0.63 19.90 -16.26
C LYS A 720 1.07 18.56 -16.84
N ASN A 721 1.30 18.47 -18.16
CA ASN A 721 1.85 17.26 -18.80
C ASN A 721 3.35 17.09 -18.52
N LEU A 722 4.09 18.20 -18.40
CA LEU A 722 5.50 18.21 -17.98
C LEU A 722 5.59 18.58 -16.50
N MET A 723 6.31 17.77 -15.74
CA MET A 723 6.63 18.02 -14.33
C MET A 723 8.13 18.03 -14.11
N ILE A 724 8.60 18.97 -13.31
CA ILE A 724 9.98 19.03 -12.82
C ILE A 724 9.92 19.24 -11.31
N ASN A 725 10.52 18.35 -10.53
CA ASN A 725 10.72 18.52 -9.09
C ASN A 725 12.23 18.57 -8.82
N LEU A 726 12.66 19.57 -8.05
CA LEU A 726 14.03 19.72 -7.56
C LEU A 726 13.95 19.88 -6.04
N TYR A 727 14.55 18.97 -5.27
CA TYR A 727 14.63 19.11 -3.81
C TYR A 727 16.00 18.76 -3.25
N VAL A 728 16.27 19.26 -2.05
CA VAL A 728 17.42 18.90 -1.23
C VAL A 728 16.91 18.10 -0.04
N ASN A 729 17.34 16.84 0.08
CA ASN A 729 17.03 15.95 1.19
C ASN A 729 18.10 16.06 2.30
N ASP A 730 17.67 15.81 3.54
CA ASP A 730 18.48 15.89 4.76
C ASP A 730 19.40 17.13 4.79
N ILE A 731 18.77 18.30 4.66
CA ILE A 731 19.46 19.60 4.56
C ILE A 731 20.38 19.83 5.76
N LEU A 732 20.05 19.28 6.94
CA LEU A 732 20.89 19.40 8.14
C LEU A 732 21.92 18.25 8.30
N ASN A 733 21.92 17.24 7.43
CA ASN A 733 22.72 16.01 7.55
C ASN A 733 22.51 15.27 8.90
N THR A 734 21.27 15.31 9.40
CA THR A 734 20.87 14.83 10.71
C THR A 734 20.30 13.42 10.72
N ASN A 735 19.89 12.89 9.56
CA ASN A 735 19.32 11.55 9.49
C ASN A 735 20.39 10.48 9.79
N ARG A 736 20.20 9.71 10.85
CA ARG A 736 21.08 8.65 11.34
C ARG A 736 20.30 7.72 12.26
N SER A 737 20.84 6.54 12.53
CA SER A 737 20.36 5.65 13.60
C SER A 737 21.47 5.52 14.65
N LYS A 738 21.12 5.63 15.93
CA LYS A 738 22.01 5.31 17.06
C LYS A 738 21.15 4.60 18.10
N GLY A 739 21.72 3.63 18.82
CA GLY A 739 21.02 2.98 19.91
C GLY A 739 21.95 2.30 20.90
N VAL A 740 21.34 1.73 21.93
CA VAL A 740 21.97 0.85 22.92
C VAL A 740 21.15 -0.43 23.02
N GLU A 741 21.76 -1.57 22.73
CA GLU A 741 21.18 -2.89 22.98
C GLU A 741 21.65 -3.40 24.36
N TYR A 742 20.72 -3.87 25.19
CA TYR A 742 21.01 -4.31 26.55
C TYR A 742 21.17 -5.84 26.66
N TYR A 743 22.32 -6.27 27.17
CA TYR A 743 22.62 -7.68 27.45
C TYR A 743 23.01 -7.85 28.94
N PRO A 744 23.07 -9.08 29.49
CA PRO A 744 23.37 -9.28 30.91
C PRO A 744 24.77 -8.76 31.29
N ASN A 745 25.78 -9.08 30.46
CA ASN A 745 27.20 -8.88 30.77
C ASN A 745 27.83 -7.69 30.04
N TYR A 746 27.13 -7.08 29.09
CA TYR A 746 27.59 -5.94 28.29
C TYR A 746 26.38 -5.13 27.77
N ASP A 747 26.65 -3.94 27.27
CA ASP A 747 25.74 -3.19 26.40
C ASP A 747 26.42 -2.94 25.05
N VAL A 748 25.65 -2.93 23.96
CA VAL A 748 26.15 -2.63 22.60
C VAL A 748 25.67 -1.25 22.19
N GLU A 749 26.57 -0.27 22.15
CA GLU A 749 26.29 1.00 21.48
C GLU A 749 26.48 0.82 19.97
N TYR A 750 25.44 1.07 19.19
CA TYR A 750 25.53 1.09 17.73
C TYR A 750 25.31 2.50 17.16
N TYR A 751 25.93 2.77 16.02
CA TYR A 751 25.68 3.95 15.20
C TYR A 751 25.71 3.57 13.71
N TYR A 752 24.68 3.98 12.98
CA TYR A 752 24.57 3.80 11.53
C TYR A 752 24.28 5.15 10.84
N LYS A 753 25.09 5.51 9.84
CA LYS A 753 24.92 6.71 9.02
C LYS A 753 25.11 6.40 7.54
N GLY A 754 24.02 6.49 6.79
CA GLY A 754 24.02 6.46 5.34
C GLY A 754 24.27 7.82 4.69
N ILE A 755 24.45 7.82 3.37
CA ILE A 755 24.49 9.02 2.52
C ILE A 755 23.09 9.63 2.34
N THR A 756 22.61 10.37 3.33
CA THR A 756 21.23 10.87 3.36
C THR A 756 21.05 12.28 2.76
N ARG A 757 22.09 13.12 2.76
CA ARG A 757 22.04 14.46 2.15
C ARG A 757 22.28 14.38 0.64
N ASN A 758 21.26 14.69 -0.14
CA ASN A 758 21.36 14.74 -1.61
C ASN A 758 20.56 15.90 -2.21
N VAL A 759 20.92 16.25 -3.44
CA VAL A 759 20.08 17.03 -4.36
C VAL A 759 19.43 16.04 -5.32
N TYR A 760 18.11 16.07 -5.42
CA TYR A 760 17.33 15.22 -6.30
C TYR A 760 16.61 16.05 -7.37
N LEU A 761 16.72 15.61 -8.61
CA LEU A 761 15.97 16.13 -9.74
C LEU A 761 15.12 14.99 -10.31
N SER A 762 13.82 15.23 -10.51
CA SER A 762 12.94 14.35 -11.29
C SER A 762 12.21 15.12 -12.37
N ILE A 763 12.15 14.55 -13.57
CA ILE A 763 11.39 15.04 -14.71
C ILE A 763 10.38 13.96 -15.11
N THR A 764 9.13 14.35 -15.36
CA THR A 764 8.09 13.44 -15.85
C THR A 764 7.26 14.09 -16.94
N TYR A 765 7.15 13.44 -18.08
CA TYR A 765 6.38 13.89 -19.24
C TYR A 765 5.23 12.91 -19.55
N LYS A 766 4.01 13.43 -19.65
CA LYS A 766 2.79 12.72 -20.09
C LYS A 766 2.50 12.99 -21.55
N PHE A 767 1.96 11.99 -22.23
CA PHE A 767 1.52 12.08 -23.62
C PHE A 767 0.37 11.09 -23.89
N GLY A 768 -0.37 11.33 -24.99
CA GLY A 768 -1.66 10.69 -25.23
C GLY A 768 -2.79 11.35 -24.44
N ASN A 769 -3.90 10.64 -24.25
CA ASN A 769 -5.08 11.22 -23.59
C ASN A 769 -5.02 11.01 -22.07
N ASN A 770 -4.93 12.11 -21.32
CA ASN A 770 -4.86 12.14 -19.85
C ASN A 770 -6.05 11.47 -19.14
N ASP A 771 -7.16 11.22 -19.82
CA ASP A 771 -8.34 10.59 -19.24
C ASP A 771 -8.30 9.04 -19.27
N ILE A 772 -7.36 8.44 -20.00
CA ILE A 772 -7.35 7.00 -20.30
C ILE A 772 -6.61 6.18 -19.24
N LYS A 773 -7.01 4.92 -19.05
CA LYS A 773 -6.40 4.02 -18.05
C LYS A 773 -6.34 2.59 -18.54
N GLY A 774 -5.27 1.88 -18.21
CA GLY A 774 -5.07 0.51 -18.63
C GLY A 774 -5.70 -0.50 -17.66
N ALA A 775 -5.18 -1.72 -17.69
CA ALA A 775 -5.65 -2.85 -16.90
C ALA A 775 -5.64 -2.54 -15.38
N THR A 776 -6.77 -2.74 -14.70
CA THR A 776 -7.05 -2.26 -13.33
C THR A 776 -6.85 -3.29 -12.22
N LYS A 777 -6.80 -4.59 -12.52
CA LYS A 777 -6.92 -5.73 -11.58
C LYS A 777 -5.61 -6.56 -11.47
N GLN A 778 -4.83 -6.43 -10.40
CA GLN A 778 -3.70 -7.36 -10.05
C GLN A 778 -4.18 -8.50 -9.13
N VAL A 779 -3.37 -9.24 -8.34
CA VAL A 779 -3.86 -10.22 -7.33
C VAL A 779 -3.04 -10.19 -6.04
N LYS A 780 -3.71 -10.55 -4.93
CA LYS A 780 -3.10 -10.85 -3.64
C LYS A 780 -2.13 -12.05 -3.72
N PHE A 781 -0.82 -11.82 -3.63
CA PHE A 781 0.17 -12.90 -3.53
C PHE A 781 1.18 -12.63 -2.41
N GLU A 782 0.62 -12.71 -1.22
CA GLU A 782 1.10 -12.14 0.03
C GLU A 782 2.46 -12.69 0.49
N GLU A 783 2.68 -13.99 0.29
CA GLU A 783 3.84 -14.77 0.74
C GLU A 783 5.14 -14.44 -0.01
N SER A 784 5.02 -13.77 -1.17
CA SER A 784 6.16 -13.30 -1.98
C SER A 784 7.13 -12.41 -1.20
N SER A 785 6.65 -11.64 -0.21
CA SER A 785 7.48 -10.73 0.57
C SER A 785 8.46 -11.42 1.53
N ARG A 786 8.26 -12.73 1.81
CA ARG A 786 9.18 -13.52 2.64
C ARG A 786 10.39 -14.02 1.85
N ALA A 787 10.22 -14.25 0.54
CA ALA A 787 11.25 -14.73 -0.39
C ALA A 787 12.17 -13.60 -0.88
N GLY A 788 12.88 -12.97 0.05
CA GLY A 788 13.83 -11.90 -0.26
C GLY A 788 14.58 -11.29 0.94
N GLY A 789 14.37 -11.79 2.15
CA GLY A 789 15.14 -11.39 3.32
C GLY A 789 16.46 -12.17 3.42
N ASN A 790 17.56 -11.45 3.19
CA ASN A 790 18.92 -11.65 3.71
C ASN A 790 19.65 -10.31 3.51
#